data_AF-A0A2H3CRI8-F1
#
_entry.id   AF-A0A2H3CRI8-F1
#
_cell.length_a   1.000
_cell.length_b   1.000
_cell.length_c   1.000
_cell.angle_alpha   90.00
_cell.angle_beta   90.00
_cell.angle_gamma   90.00
#
_symmetry.space_group_name_H-M   'P 1'
#
loop_
_entity.id
_entity.type
_entity.pdbx_description
1 polymer ?
#
loop_
_entity_poly.entity_id
_entity_poly.type
_entity_poly.pdbx_seq_one_letter_code
_entity_poly.pdbx_strand_id
1 'polypeptide(L)'
;MEHQFTYKYLNKNPTGLLHKRDTVNPIGPFDGKLGALIDKEWLMVTPNGSGLYQPPLGINREMYMQADFKYGTDDPLLWPQFYAHSDPWLCCIRKHPRDPLDPFLPLYNPVTRSDFSTSGSPLQDDQLRKFQDASLALLRVSAQKIIDISESQSWGPSDSLVQDFRRGLSMLLHCLESLPFTFNRLRLTVSETQRVAIEMRAIIDYIMVYRPRMLATNIPSSTTADPELIGAFTTDPVIVEEFFRARIPVWLLLKLDRLPYTRIDAHVIPLEPSEYLPLEPPKIWLRSVFIGASDQTEKYKAFRLFTHNHLRLPNPFALTSGEVHSNPPLPEPEPSTSTRSKPYDTPNQRRPKQPSQSGQRELFLSVIVHPLLPPAIPLWQAAVESTSSDRSRCYPEARIAEANGYIFPHPDIFVGVQDERKALELIKAWLCLCPLLLACVSCSSYSAQLIAHQSWRVILNLDRLIKNTSSGDASSSRMMLTKAGKRREKAIDFLQGCAGELRIDTNFNVGPAVWRSIELENLTDDHRREIVWELAELNFRFELLALDARAATNGGNHDLLLCCLPYGLTTAFVAVDIGSANHGLGHPTWRQRAPYVFLLMNAMWSWRACPDLIQQRKTGYTEAEFDKMERCIALFYADSFFCFFGRAPIIPRHLSHFLQTSFVPETHKELYTERSGLVFDLAQFYEP
;
A
#
# COMPACT_ATOMS: atom_id res chain seq x y z
N MET A 1 -46.15 4.04 -41.78
CA MET A 1 -44.88 3.42 -41.36
C MET A 1 -44.51 3.74 -39.91
N GLU A 2 -44.90 4.89 -39.32
CA GLU A 2 -44.48 5.31 -37.97
C GLU A 2 -44.89 4.38 -36.81
N HIS A 3 -45.99 3.62 -36.91
CA HIS A 3 -46.43 2.73 -35.83
C HIS A 3 -45.59 1.44 -35.66
N GLN A 4 -44.76 1.07 -36.65
CA GLN A 4 -44.00 -0.19 -36.65
C GLN A 4 -42.65 -0.13 -35.92
N PHE A 5 -42.14 1.08 -35.62
CA PHE A 5 -40.85 1.26 -34.93
C PHE A 5 -40.98 1.81 -33.51
N THR A 6 -42.15 1.64 -32.90
CA THR A 6 -42.36 2.01 -31.50
C THR A 6 -41.80 0.92 -30.57
N TYR A 7 -41.24 1.32 -29.42
CA TYR A 7 -40.72 0.39 -28.40
C TYR A 7 -41.74 -0.71 -28.05
N LYS A 8 -43.01 -0.32 -27.81
CA LYS A 8 -44.08 -1.26 -27.42
C LYS A 8 -44.33 -2.33 -28.49
N TYR A 9 -44.18 -1.97 -29.76
CA TYR A 9 -44.32 -2.92 -30.87
C TYR A 9 -43.08 -3.82 -30.99
N LEU A 10 -41.89 -3.23 -31.00
CA LEU A 10 -40.62 -3.94 -31.18
C LEU A 10 -40.31 -4.89 -30.02
N ASN A 11 -40.65 -4.52 -28.79
CA ASN A 11 -40.52 -5.40 -27.62
C ASN A 11 -41.40 -6.66 -27.72
N LYS A 12 -42.54 -6.58 -28.44
CA LYS A 12 -43.41 -7.75 -28.71
C LYS A 12 -43.03 -8.47 -30.00
N ASN A 13 -42.42 -7.77 -30.96
CA ASN A 13 -42.06 -8.27 -32.28
C ASN A 13 -40.61 -7.90 -32.62
N PRO A 14 -39.60 -8.60 -32.05
CA PRO A 14 -38.20 -8.23 -32.22
C PRO A 14 -37.69 -8.31 -33.66
N THR A 15 -38.35 -9.10 -34.51
CA THR A 15 -38.05 -9.20 -35.95
C THR A 15 -38.23 -7.88 -36.70
N GLY A 16 -38.98 -6.93 -36.13
CA GLY A 16 -39.11 -5.57 -36.67
C GLY A 16 -37.79 -4.80 -36.72
N LEU A 17 -36.77 -5.20 -35.95
CA LEU A 17 -35.42 -4.65 -36.03
C LEU A 17 -34.69 -5.02 -37.32
N LEU A 18 -35.13 -6.08 -38.03
CA LEU A 18 -34.45 -6.64 -39.20
C LEU A 18 -35.01 -6.12 -40.53
N HIS A 19 -35.73 -5.00 -40.53
CA HIS A 19 -36.40 -4.44 -41.73
C HIS A 19 -35.42 -4.06 -42.85
N LYS A 20 -34.16 -3.79 -42.50
CA LYS A 20 -33.07 -3.45 -43.43
C LYS A 20 -31.98 -4.53 -43.51
N ARG A 21 -32.26 -5.75 -43.05
CA ARG A 21 -31.31 -6.87 -43.12
C ARG A 21 -30.82 -7.06 -44.56
N ASP A 22 -29.51 -7.18 -44.71
CA ASP A 22 -28.86 -7.48 -45.98
C ASP A 22 -27.81 -8.57 -45.72
N THR A 23 -27.78 -9.62 -46.53
CA THR A 23 -26.83 -10.74 -46.35
C THR A 23 -25.83 -10.82 -47.49
N VAL A 24 -25.89 -9.88 -48.44
CA VAL A 24 -25.09 -9.85 -49.66
C VAL A 24 -23.94 -8.87 -49.52
N ASN A 25 -24.21 -7.65 -49.04
CA ASN A 25 -23.17 -6.64 -48.87
C ASN A 25 -22.40 -6.84 -47.56
N PRO A 26 -21.08 -6.58 -47.53
CA PRO A 26 -20.29 -6.65 -46.30
C PRO A 26 -20.81 -5.63 -45.26
N ILE A 27 -20.66 -5.97 -43.98
CA ILE A 27 -20.97 -5.07 -42.86
C ILE A 27 -19.96 -3.93 -42.83
N GLY A 28 -20.47 -2.70 -42.84
CA GLY A 28 -19.69 -1.49 -42.57
C GLY A 28 -19.64 -1.13 -41.08
N PRO A 29 -18.85 -0.11 -40.70
CA PRO A 29 -18.69 0.32 -39.31
C PRO A 29 -20.00 0.81 -38.68
N PHE A 30 -20.93 1.35 -39.48
CA PHE A 30 -22.21 1.90 -38.99
C PHE A 30 -23.38 0.93 -39.14
N ASP A 31 -23.14 -0.28 -39.64
CA ASP A 31 -24.14 -1.33 -39.75
C ASP A 31 -24.16 -2.18 -38.47
N GLY A 32 -25.32 -2.73 -38.13
CA GLY A 32 -25.47 -3.71 -37.06
C GLY A 32 -25.38 -5.13 -37.60
N LYS A 33 -24.24 -5.80 -37.42
CA LYS A 33 -24.20 -7.26 -37.57
C LYS A 33 -25.19 -7.89 -36.59
N LEU A 34 -25.16 -7.42 -35.34
CA LEU A 34 -26.14 -7.76 -34.29
C LEU A 34 -26.79 -6.48 -33.78
N GLY A 35 -28.06 -6.57 -33.38
CA GLY A 35 -28.77 -5.47 -32.74
C GLY A 35 -29.81 -5.92 -31.71
N ALA A 36 -30.08 -5.04 -30.76
CA ALA A 36 -31.08 -5.23 -29.71
C ALA A 36 -31.75 -3.91 -29.32
N LEU A 37 -32.95 -4.03 -28.77
CA LEU A 37 -33.62 -2.93 -28.08
C LEU A 37 -33.14 -2.91 -26.63
N ILE A 38 -32.72 -1.74 -26.12
CA ILE A 38 -32.22 -1.62 -24.74
C ILE A 38 -33.31 -1.07 -23.83
N ASP A 39 -33.91 0.06 -24.23
CA ASP A 39 -35.02 0.67 -23.52
C ASP A 39 -35.96 1.39 -24.50
N LYS A 40 -36.85 2.24 -23.97
CA LYS A 40 -37.86 2.96 -24.75
C LYS A 40 -37.28 3.92 -25.79
N GLU A 41 -36.07 4.41 -25.56
CA GLU A 41 -35.43 5.46 -26.36
C GLU A 41 -34.18 4.97 -27.09
N TRP A 42 -33.57 3.88 -26.63
CA TRP A 42 -32.27 3.42 -27.10
C TRP A 42 -32.32 2.01 -27.70
N LEU A 43 -31.64 1.86 -28.82
CA LEU A 43 -31.25 0.58 -29.42
C LEU A 43 -29.72 0.48 -29.43
N MET A 44 -29.21 -0.74 -29.42
CA MET A 44 -27.79 -1.02 -29.48
C MET A 44 -27.48 -1.87 -30.70
N VAL A 45 -26.42 -1.51 -31.41
CA VAL A 45 -25.90 -2.29 -32.54
C VAL A 45 -24.41 -2.54 -32.39
N THR A 46 -23.92 -3.63 -32.95
CA THR A 46 -22.48 -3.85 -33.11
C THR A 46 -22.15 -4.25 -34.54
N PRO A 47 -21.15 -3.61 -35.17
CA PRO A 47 -20.70 -3.99 -36.51
C PRO A 47 -19.77 -5.22 -36.48
N ASN A 48 -18.99 -5.41 -35.40
CA ASN A 48 -17.88 -6.36 -35.38
C ASN A 48 -17.88 -7.32 -34.18
N GLY A 49 -18.71 -7.06 -33.16
CA GLY A 49 -18.82 -7.89 -31.96
C GLY A 49 -19.43 -9.26 -32.22
N SER A 50 -19.08 -10.22 -31.37
CA SER A 50 -19.61 -11.60 -31.43
C SER A 50 -20.93 -11.78 -30.67
N GLY A 51 -21.28 -10.84 -29.80
CA GLY A 51 -22.49 -10.85 -28.97
C GLY A 51 -22.84 -9.44 -28.50
N LEU A 52 -23.96 -9.30 -27.79
CA LEU A 52 -24.42 -8.05 -27.20
C LEU A 52 -24.35 -8.15 -25.68
N TYR A 53 -23.91 -7.08 -25.02
CA TYR A 53 -23.76 -7.01 -23.56
C TYR A 53 -24.73 -5.95 -23.04
N GLN A 54 -25.40 -6.21 -21.92
CA GLN A 54 -26.23 -5.19 -21.29
C GLN A 54 -25.34 -4.03 -20.82
N PRO A 55 -25.54 -2.79 -21.28
CA PRO A 55 -24.72 -1.66 -20.83
C PRO A 55 -25.00 -1.35 -19.36
N PRO A 56 -23.98 -0.99 -18.55
CA PRO A 56 -24.21 -0.49 -17.21
C PRO A 56 -24.87 0.88 -17.33
N LEU A 57 -26.19 0.97 -17.17
CA LEU A 57 -26.94 2.24 -17.25
C LEU A 57 -27.30 2.74 -15.84
N GLY A 58 -27.50 4.06 -15.71
CA GLY A 58 -27.93 4.72 -14.47
C GLY A 58 -26.97 5.81 -14.00
N ILE A 59 -27.51 6.78 -13.24
CA ILE A 59 -26.80 8.02 -12.84
C ILE A 59 -26.32 8.05 -11.38
N ASN A 60 -26.85 7.17 -10.52
CA ASN A 60 -26.51 7.07 -9.09
C ASN A 60 -26.12 5.64 -8.73
N ARG A 61 -25.18 5.08 -9.50
CA ARG A 61 -24.69 3.73 -9.29
C ARG A 61 -23.64 3.77 -8.18
N GLU A 62 -23.84 2.96 -7.15
CA GLU A 62 -22.85 2.75 -6.10
C GLU A 62 -21.88 1.65 -6.54
N MET A 63 -20.59 2.00 -6.64
CA MET A 63 -19.54 1.10 -7.11
C MET A 63 -18.72 0.64 -5.91
N TYR A 64 -18.93 -0.62 -5.53
CA TYR A 64 -18.23 -1.29 -4.45
C TYR A 64 -17.72 -2.65 -4.92
N MET A 65 -16.68 -3.16 -4.26
CA MET A 65 -16.13 -4.48 -4.56
C MET A 65 -17.13 -5.57 -4.23
N GLN A 66 -17.24 -6.60 -5.07
CA GLN A 66 -18.08 -7.77 -4.87
C GLN A 66 -17.30 -8.93 -4.22
N ALA A 67 -17.90 -10.11 -4.09
CA ALA A 67 -17.33 -11.30 -3.44
C ALA A 67 -16.02 -11.80 -4.06
N ASP A 68 -15.73 -11.42 -5.31
CA ASP A 68 -14.50 -11.67 -6.04
C ASP A 68 -13.48 -10.52 -5.97
N PHE A 69 -13.76 -9.47 -5.20
CA PHE A 69 -12.96 -8.25 -5.08
C PHE A 69 -12.80 -7.48 -6.40
N LYS A 70 -13.84 -7.52 -7.24
CA LYS A 70 -13.98 -6.73 -8.47
C LYS A 70 -15.21 -5.83 -8.41
N TYR A 71 -15.35 -4.88 -9.32
CA TYR A 71 -16.42 -3.86 -9.29
C TYR A 71 -17.71 -4.27 -10.04
N GLY A 72 -17.94 -5.58 -10.20
CA GLY A 72 -19.12 -6.11 -10.89
C GLY A 72 -19.26 -5.58 -12.32
N THR A 73 -20.45 -5.07 -12.65
CA THR A 73 -20.76 -4.54 -13.99
C THR A 73 -20.00 -3.28 -14.38
N ASP A 74 -19.45 -2.56 -13.39
CA ASP A 74 -18.71 -1.32 -13.61
C ASP A 74 -17.20 -1.56 -13.71
N ASP A 75 -16.76 -2.82 -13.63
CA ASP A 75 -15.36 -3.24 -13.75
C ASP A 75 -14.95 -3.46 -15.21
N PRO A 76 -14.00 -2.67 -15.76
CA PRO A 76 -13.53 -2.84 -17.13
C PRO A 76 -12.79 -4.16 -17.38
N LEU A 77 -12.37 -4.89 -16.33
CA LEU A 77 -11.77 -6.22 -16.47
C LEU A 77 -12.78 -7.32 -16.76
N LEU A 78 -14.05 -7.10 -16.42
CA LEU A 78 -15.09 -8.13 -16.49
C LEU A 78 -16.13 -7.82 -17.56
N TRP A 79 -16.46 -6.54 -17.74
CA TRP A 79 -17.60 -6.12 -18.54
C TRP A 79 -17.26 -4.90 -19.39
N PRO A 80 -17.78 -4.80 -20.64
CA PRO A 80 -17.57 -3.61 -21.46
C PRO A 80 -18.05 -2.34 -20.76
N GLN A 81 -17.28 -1.27 -20.92
CA GLN A 81 -17.61 0.04 -20.35
C GLN A 81 -17.83 1.06 -21.46
N PHE A 82 -18.44 2.20 -21.12
CA PHE A 82 -18.47 3.34 -22.03
C PHE A 82 -17.06 3.85 -22.31
N TYR A 83 -16.79 4.16 -23.57
CA TYR A 83 -15.50 4.67 -24.02
C TYR A 83 -15.16 5.99 -23.30
N ALA A 84 -13.95 6.03 -22.74
CA ALA A 84 -13.43 7.16 -21.99
C ALA A 84 -12.14 7.67 -22.64
N HIS A 85 -12.15 8.94 -23.07
CA HIS A 85 -10.97 9.58 -23.69
C HIS A 85 -9.77 9.70 -22.74
N SER A 86 -10.02 9.76 -21.43
CA SER A 86 -8.96 9.81 -20.41
C SER A 86 -8.25 8.48 -20.21
N ASP A 87 -8.94 7.37 -20.47
CA ASP A 87 -8.47 6.00 -20.23
C ASP A 87 -8.76 5.11 -21.45
N PRO A 88 -8.30 5.49 -22.66
CA PRO A 88 -8.74 4.86 -23.91
C PRO A 88 -8.29 3.41 -24.06
N TRP A 89 -7.29 2.96 -23.28
CA TRP A 89 -6.80 1.58 -23.29
C TRP A 89 -7.75 0.57 -22.64
N LEU A 90 -8.74 1.00 -21.85
CA LEU A 90 -9.64 0.08 -21.13
C LEU A 90 -10.44 -0.82 -22.09
N CYS A 91 -10.73 -0.36 -23.31
CA CYS A 91 -11.37 -1.20 -24.32
C CYS A 91 -10.48 -2.35 -24.83
N CYS A 92 -9.16 -2.25 -24.62
CA CYS A 92 -8.15 -3.22 -25.02
C CYS A 92 -7.84 -4.24 -23.93
N ILE A 93 -8.58 -4.24 -22.81
CA ILE A 93 -8.44 -5.29 -21.80
C ILE A 93 -8.80 -6.64 -22.43
N ARG A 94 -7.92 -7.62 -22.21
CA ARG A 94 -8.13 -9.00 -22.64
C ARG A 94 -9.01 -9.74 -21.64
N LYS A 95 -9.88 -10.58 -22.17
CA LYS A 95 -10.65 -11.58 -21.45
C LYS A 95 -9.72 -12.66 -20.92
N HIS A 96 -10.24 -13.43 -19.97
CA HIS A 96 -9.58 -14.62 -19.46
C HIS A 96 -9.12 -15.53 -20.62
N PRO A 97 -7.81 -15.85 -20.71
CA PRO A 97 -7.28 -16.71 -21.76
C PRO A 97 -7.99 -18.07 -21.79
N ARG A 98 -8.26 -18.58 -22.99
CA ARG A 98 -8.83 -19.93 -23.16
C ARG A 98 -7.76 -21.01 -23.22
N ASP A 99 -6.55 -20.64 -23.62
CA ASP A 99 -5.41 -21.53 -23.69
C ASP A 99 -4.81 -21.73 -22.28
N PRO A 100 -4.79 -22.97 -21.75
CA PRO A 100 -4.15 -23.27 -20.47
C PRO A 100 -2.64 -22.98 -20.44
N LEU A 101 -2.00 -22.88 -21.61
CA LEU A 101 -0.57 -22.59 -21.76
C LEU A 101 -0.29 -21.09 -21.92
N ASP A 102 -1.31 -20.23 -21.88
CA ASP A 102 -1.12 -18.79 -22.01
C ASP A 102 -0.23 -18.27 -20.85
N PRO A 103 0.87 -17.57 -21.16
CA PRO A 103 1.83 -17.11 -20.16
C PRO A 103 1.28 -16.08 -19.17
N PHE A 104 0.11 -15.50 -19.44
CA PHE A 104 -0.57 -14.52 -18.60
C PHE A 104 -1.79 -15.08 -17.89
N LEU A 105 -2.13 -16.37 -18.07
CA LEU A 105 -3.25 -17.03 -17.41
C LEU A 105 -3.26 -16.82 -15.87
N PRO A 106 -2.12 -16.86 -15.14
CA PRO A 106 -2.10 -16.58 -13.70
C PRO A 106 -2.62 -15.18 -13.30
N LEU A 107 -2.64 -14.22 -14.23
CA LEU A 107 -3.22 -12.89 -13.98
C LEU A 107 -4.75 -12.90 -13.90
N TYR A 108 -5.41 -13.99 -14.30
CA TYR A 108 -6.87 -14.11 -14.32
C TYR A 108 -7.41 -15.15 -13.34
N ASN A 109 -6.57 -16.04 -12.83
CA ASN A 109 -6.98 -17.11 -11.94
C ASN A 109 -7.34 -16.56 -10.54
N PRO A 110 -8.50 -16.91 -9.98
CA PRO A 110 -8.85 -16.51 -8.61
C PRO A 110 -8.01 -17.28 -7.59
N VAL A 111 -7.68 -16.63 -6.47
CA VAL A 111 -7.01 -17.28 -5.34
C VAL A 111 -7.97 -18.26 -4.65
N THR A 112 -7.48 -19.47 -4.42
CA THR A 112 -8.18 -20.57 -3.77
C THR A 112 -7.59 -20.87 -2.40
N ARG A 113 -8.27 -21.73 -1.62
CA ARG A 113 -7.80 -22.10 -0.27
C ARG A 113 -6.49 -22.91 -0.28
N SER A 114 -6.20 -23.64 -1.36
CA SER A 114 -4.91 -24.36 -1.48
C SER A 114 -3.74 -23.39 -1.53
N ASP A 115 -3.95 -22.19 -2.06
CA ASP A 115 -2.89 -21.19 -2.20
C ASP A 115 -2.63 -20.43 -0.88
N PHE A 116 -3.45 -20.71 0.14
CA PHE A 116 -3.37 -20.14 1.50
C PHE A 116 -2.87 -21.15 2.55
N SER A 117 -2.65 -22.42 2.19
CA SER A 117 -2.32 -23.48 3.16
C SER A 117 -1.18 -24.39 2.73
N THR A 118 -0.23 -24.62 3.64
CA THR A 118 0.53 -25.87 3.75
C THR A 118 -0.22 -26.81 4.70
N SER A 119 -0.27 -28.10 4.36
CA SER A 119 -1.14 -29.11 4.97
C SER A 119 -1.02 -29.19 6.51
N GLY A 120 -2.16 -29.30 7.22
CA GLY A 120 -2.18 -29.86 8.59
C GLY A 120 -2.96 -29.11 9.68
N SER A 121 -3.44 -27.88 9.48
CA SER A 121 -4.23 -27.14 10.49
C SER A 121 -5.60 -26.71 9.95
N PRO A 122 -6.69 -26.78 10.73
CA PRO A 122 -8.01 -26.32 10.29
C PRO A 122 -7.92 -24.87 9.76
N LEU A 123 -8.43 -24.67 8.54
CA LEU A 123 -8.50 -23.37 7.87
C LEU A 123 -9.49 -22.47 8.64
N GLN A 124 -8.98 -21.50 9.38
CA GLN A 124 -9.78 -20.37 9.86
C GLN A 124 -9.41 -19.13 9.03
N ASP A 125 -10.41 -18.44 8.49
CA ASP A 125 -10.25 -17.34 7.52
C ASP A 125 -9.61 -16.09 8.15
N ASP A 126 -9.64 -15.98 9.48
CA ASP A 126 -9.14 -14.89 10.32
C ASP A 126 -7.67 -15.06 10.73
N GLN A 127 -7.00 -16.14 10.36
CA GLN A 127 -5.57 -16.35 10.65
C GLN A 127 -4.68 -15.72 9.58
N LEU A 128 -3.53 -15.16 10.01
CA LEU A 128 -2.51 -14.64 9.11
C LEU A 128 -1.63 -15.75 8.54
N ARG A 129 -1.51 -15.81 7.21
CA ARG A 129 -0.64 -16.76 6.50
C ARG A 129 0.00 -16.10 5.29
N LYS A 130 1.15 -16.62 4.88
CA LYS A 130 1.80 -16.20 3.63
C LYS A 130 1.11 -16.81 2.42
N PHE A 131 1.19 -16.12 1.29
CA PHE A 131 0.80 -16.68 0.01
C PHE A 131 1.74 -17.84 -0.35
N GLN A 132 1.20 -18.94 -0.86
CA GLN A 132 2.00 -20.13 -1.19
C GLN A 132 3.01 -19.82 -2.31
N ASP A 133 4.26 -20.22 -2.10
CA ASP A 133 5.40 -19.80 -2.93
C ASP A 133 5.25 -20.17 -4.41
N ALA A 134 4.70 -21.33 -4.74
CA ALA A 134 4.52 -21.75 -6.13
C ALA A 134 3.45 -20.90 -6.86
N SER A 135 2.38 -20.55 -6.16
CA SER A 135 1.29 -19.71 -6.67
C SER A 135 1.77 -18.28 -6.87
N LEU A 136 2.52 -17.76 -5.89
CA LEU A 136 3.19 -16.46 -6.00
C LEU A 136 4.18 -16.44 -7.16
N ALA A 137 4.97 -17.50 -7.34
CA ALA A 137 5.93 -17.59 -8.45
C ALA A 137 5.23 -17.54 -9.82
N LEU A 138 4.11 -18.24 -10.00
CA LEU A 138 3.32 -18.19 -11.25
C LEU A 138 2.78 -16.78 -11.54
N LEU A 139 2.23 -16.11 -10.51
CA LEU A 139 1.75 -14.74 -10.64
C LEU A 139 2.91 -13.79 -10.99
N ARG A 140 4.03 -13.90 -10.27
CA ARG A 140 5.23 -13.07 -10.47
C ARG A 140 5.80 -13.24 -11.87
N VAL A 141 5.95 -14.47 -12.37
CA VAL A 141 6.47 -14.72 -13.72
C VAL A 141 5.60 -14.05 -14.79
N SER A 142 4.27 -14.07 -14.61
CA SER A 142 3.33 -13.46 -15.56
C SER A 142 3.41 -11.93 -15.53
N ALA A 143 3.48 -11.35 -14.32
CA ALA A 143 3.61 -9.91 -14.12
C ALA A 143 4.98 -9.39 -14.58
N GLN A 144 6.07 -10.14 -14.34
CA GLN A 144 7.43 -9.76 -14.72
C GLN A 144 7.55 -9.57 -16.23
N LYS A 145 6.88 -10.40 -17.04
CA LYS A 145 6.86 -10.21 -18.50
C LYS A 145 6.34 -8.83 -18.91
N ILE A 146 5.37 -8.28 -18.18
CA ILE A 146 4.79 -6.96 -18.44
C ILE A 146 5.77 -5.86 -18.00
N ILE A 147 6.41 -6.06 -16.85
CA ILE A 147 7.47 -5.17 -16.34
C ILE A 147 8.63 -5.10 -17.34
N ASP A 148 9.14 -6.24 -17.80
CA ASP A 148 10.26 -6.32 -18.74
C ASP A 148 9.94 -5.59 -20.06
N ILE A 149 8.71 -5.77 -20.59
CA ILE A 149 8.27 -5.05 -21.78
C ILE A 149 8.27 -3.55 -21.52
N SER A 150 7.72 -3.11 -20.37
CA SER A 150 7.67 -1.69 -20.02
C SER A 150 9.04 -1.03 -19.86
N GLU A 151 10.08 -1.81 -19.61
CA GLU A 151 11.47 -1.38 -19.48
C GLU A 151 12.24 -1.38 -20.80
N SER A 152 11.74 -2.11 -21.79
CA SER A 152 12.45 -2.33 -23.05
C SER A 152 12.57 -1.07 -23.94
N GLN A 153 11.74 -0.06 -23.73
CA GLN A 153 11.68 1.15 -24.56
C GLN A 153 11.04 2.35 -23.84
N SER A 154 11.16 3.54 -24.44
CA SER A 154 10.36 4.72 -24.05
C SER A 154 8.97 4.66 -24.69
N TRP A 155 7.98 5.09 -23.91
CA TRP A 155 6.56 5.17 -24.24
C TRP A 155 6.12 6.60 -24.57
N GLY A 156 7.09 7.52 -24.74
CA GLY A 156 6.86 8.90 -25.12
C GLY A 156 5.96 9.63 -24.11
N PRO A 157 4.85 10.26 -24.54
CA PRO A 157 3.94 10.96 -23.63
C PRO A 157 3.33 10.09 -22.52
N SER A 158 3.34 8.77 -22.67
CA SER A 158 2.78 7.81 -21.71
C SER A 158 3.83 7.25 -20.73
N ASP A 159 5.08 7.72 -20.76
CA ASP A 159 6.15 7.19 -19.91
C ASP A 159 5.83 7.30 -18.41
N SER A 160 5.28 8.43 -17.96
CA SER A 160 4.87 8.60 -16.56
C SER A 160 3.80 7.60 -16.15
N LEU A 161 2.75 7.46 -16.97
CA LEU A 161 1.67 6.51 -16.73
C LEU A 161 2.18 5.07 -16.62
N VAL A 162 3.01 4.63 -17.56
CA VAL A 162 3.57 3.27 -17.55
C VAL A 162 4.49 3.07 -16.34
N GLN A 163 5.27 4.09 -15.97
CA GLN A 163 6.12 4.05 -14.79
C GLN A 163 5.33 3.93 -13.49
N ASP A 164 4.20 4.65 -13.36
CA ASP A 164 3.35 4.60 -12.17
C ASP A 164 2.68 3.22 -12.01
N PHE A 165 2.16 2.65 -13.09
CA PHE A 165 1.62 1.29 -13.08
C PHE A 165 2.69 0.25 -12.73
N ARG A 166 3.90 0.38 -13.29
CA ARG A 166 5.02 -0.50 -12.96
C ARG A 166 5.38 -0.43 -11.47
N ARG A 167 5.51 0.78 -10.90
CA ARG A 167 5.80 0.98 -9.47
C ARG A 167 4.74 0.33 -8.60
N GLY A 168 3.45 0.57 -8.90
CA GLY A 168 2.34 -0.04 -8.19
C GLY A 168 2.34 -1.57 -8.27
N LEU A 169 2.64 -2.13 -9.44
CA LEU A 169 2.73 -3.58 -9.65
C LEU A 169 3.88 -4.20 -8.84
N SER A 170 5.07 -3.59 -8.89
CA SER A 170 6.22 -4.03 -8.10
C SER A 170 5.95 -3.98 -6.60
N MET A 171 5.34 -2.89 -6.12
CA MET A 171 4.94 -2.74 -4.72
C MET A 171 3.97 -3.84 -4.28
N LEU A 172 2.91 -4.10 -5.05
CA LEU A 172 1.92 -5.13 -4.70
C LEU A 172 2.52 -6.54 -4.72
N LEU A 173 3.38 -6.86 -5.69
CA LEU A 173 4.10 -8.14 -5.72
C LEU A 173 5.01 -8.31 -4.50
N HIS A 174 5.71 -7.25 -4.10
CA HIS A 174 6.55 -7.28 -2.90
C HIS A 174 5.71 -7.43 -1.63
N CYS A 175 4.56 -6.78 -1.53
CA CYS A 175 3.62 -6.98 -0.42
C CYS A 175 3.18 -8.44 -0.31
N LEU A 176 2.84 -9.09 -1.43
CA LEU A 176 2.43 -10.50 -1.46
C LEU A 176 3.55 -11.47 -1.03
N GLU A 177 4.81 -11.10 -1.22
CA GLU A 177 5.99 -11.87 -0.83
C GLU A 177 6.35 -11.71 0.65
N SER A 178 6.33 -10.46 1.11
CA SER A 178 6.88 -10.09 2.41
C SER A 178 5.85 -10.21 3.54
N LEU A 179 4.56 -9.99 3.27
CA LEU A 179 3.54 -9.88 4.31
C LEU A 179 2.66 -11.13 4.42
N PRO A 180 2.29 -11.53 5.65
CA PRO A 180 1.20 -12.46 5.83
C PRO A 180 -0.16 -11.73 5.75
N PHE A 181 -1.19 -12.44 5.28
CA PHE A 181 -2.53 -11.90 5.09
C PHE A 181 -3.58 -12.82 5.69
N THR A 182 -4.76 -12.29 6.01
CA THR A 182 -5.96 -13.13 6.17
C THR A 182 -6.43 -13.58 4.80
N PHE A 183 -7.24 -14.64 4.70
CA PHE A 183 -7.60 -15.20 3.40
C PHE A 183 -8.28 -14.17 2.49
N ASN A 184 -9.21 -13.38 3.02
CA ASN A 184 -9.90 -12.34 2.25
C ASN A 184 -8.97 -11.17 1.87
N ARG A 185 -8.03 -10.78 2.73
CA ARG A 185 -7.03 -9.75 2.40
C ARG A 185 -6.05 -10.23 1.35
N LEU A 186 -5.65 -11.51 1.37
CA LEU A 186 -4.83 -12.10 0.30
C LEU A 186 -5.58 -12.04 -1.04
N ARG A 187 -6.85 -12.47 -1.06
CA ARG A 187 -7.69 -12.41 -2.27
C ARG A 187 -7.82 -10.99 -2.82
N LEU A 188 -8.03 -10.01 -1.94
CA LEU A 188 -8.08 -8.59 -2.29
C LEU A 188 -6.75 -8.13 -2.91
N THR A 189 -5.63 -8.34 -2.22
CA THR A 189 -4.31 -7.90 -2.70
C THR A 189 -3.93 -8.56 -4.03
N VAL A 190 -4.24 -9.85 -4.21
CA VAL A 190 -4.03 -10.53 -5.50
C VAL A 190 -4.93 -9.97 -6.60
N SER A 191 -6.23 -9.75 -6.32
CA SER A 191 -7.16 -9.15 -7.31
C SER A 191 -6.69 -7.78 -7.78
N GLU A 192 -6.20 -6.95 -6.85
CA GLU A 192 -5.66 -5.62 -7.18
C GLU A 192 -4.31 -5.71 -7.90
N THR A 193 -3.45 -6.68 -7.56
CA THR A 193 -2.21 -6.97 -8.32
C THR A 193 -2.52 -7.36 -9.76
N GLN A 194 -3.51 -8.24 -9.95
CA GLN A 194 -4.00 -8.67 -11.25
C GLN A 194 -4.56 -7.49 -12.04
N ARG A 195 -5.32 -6.59 -11.40
CA ARG A 195 -5.84 -5.36 -12.01
C ARG A 195 -4.73 -4.50 -12.59
N VAL A 196 -3.75 -4.13 -11.78
CA VAL A 196 -2.63 -3.29 -12.22
C VAL A 196 -1.88 -3.95 -13.38
N ALA A 197 -1.60 -5.25 -13.29
CA ALA A 197 -0.92 -5.98 -14.36
C ALA A 197 -1.73 -6.01 -15.67
N ILE A 198 -3.02 -6.34 -15.60
CA ILE A 198 -3.89 -6.43 -16.79
C ILE A 198 -4.08 -5.05 -17.44
N GLU A 199 -4.31 -4.00 -16.65
CA GLU A 199 -4.44 -2.64 -17.17
C GLU A 199 -3.14 -2.14 -17.78
N MET A 200 -1.99 -2.39 -17.15
CA MET A 200 -0.68 -2.05 -17.69
C MET A 200 -0.41 -2.74 -19.03
N ARG A 201 -0.77 -4.03 -19.15
CA ARG A 201 -0.73 -4.75 -20.42
C ARG A 201 -1.65 -4.12 -21.46
N ALA A 202 -2.86 -3.70 -21.07
CA ALA A 202 -3.80 -3.04 -21.97
C ALA A 202 -3.25 -1.69 -22.47
N ILE A 203 -2.56 -0.91 -21.63
CA ILE A 203 -1.85 0.32 -22.04
C ILE A 203 -0.81 0.02 -23.11
N ILE A 204 0.04 -0.98 -22.86
CA ILE A 204 1.09 -1.41 -23.80
C ILE A 204 0.48 -1.86 -25.13
N ASP A 205 -0.52 -2.75 -25.09
CA ASP A 205 -1.21 -3.25 -26.28
C ASP A 205 -1.93 -2.11 -27.04
N TYR A 206 -2.53 -1.17 -26.33
CA TYR A 206 -3.17 0.00 -26.92
C TYR A 206 -2.16 0.87 -27.69
N ILE A 207 -1.02 1.19 -27.09
CA ILE A 207 0.02 2.02 -27.72
C ILE A 207 0.65 1.31 -28.92
N MET A 208 1.00 0.03 -28.76
CA MET A 208 1.80 -0.72 -29.74
C MET A 208 0.97 -1.30 -30.89
N VAL A 209 -0.27 -1.71 -30.62
CA VAL A 209 -1.07 -2.50 -31.56
C VAL A 209 -2.28 -1.73 -32.02
N TYR A 210 -3.11 -1.26 -31.09
CA TYR A 210 -4.44 -0.81 -31.46
C TYR A 210 -4.50 0.63 -31.93
N ARG A 211 -3.81 1.56 -31.28
CA ARG A 211 -3.75 2.96 -31.69
C ARG A 211 -3.18 3.14 -33.11
N PRO A 212 -2.09 2.45 -33.52
CA PRO A 212 -1.65 2.48 -34.92
C PRO A 212 -2.71 1.98 -35.90
N ARG A 213 -3.51 0.97 -35.53
CA ARG A 213 -4.59 0.45 -36.39
C ARG A 213 -5.79 1.40 -36.47
N MET A 214 -6.11 2.12 -35.39
CA MET A 214 -7.17 3.15 -35.39
C MET A 214 -6.85 4.27 -36.38
N LEU A 215 -5.58 4.68 -36.44
CA LEU A 215 -5.07 5.73 -37.32
C LEU A 215 -4.78 5.26 -38.75
N ALA A 216 -4.83 3.96 -39.00
CA ALA A 216 -4.54 3.43 -40.33
C ALA A 216 -5.62 3.82 -41.33
N THR A 217 -5.20 4.22 -42.53
CA THR A 217 -6.11 4.57 -43.65
C THR A 217 -6.63 3.34 -44.41
N ASN A 218 -6.07 2.16 -44.15
CA ASN A 218 -6.44 0.93 -44.83
C ASN A 218 -7.66 0.27 -44.15
N ILE A 219 -8.64 -0.13 -44.96
CA ILE A 219 -9.81 -0.89 -44.48
C ILE A 219 -9.34 -2.32 -44.17
N PRO A 220 -9.60 -2.86 -42.95
CA PRO A 220 -9.18 -4.20 -42.60
C PRO A 220 -9.87 -5.26 -43.48
N SER A 221 -9.11 -6.29 -43.88
CA SER A 221 -9.61 -7.41 -44.70
C SER A 221 -10.66 -8.27 -43.99
N SER A 222 -10.75 -8.16 -42.66
CA SER A 222 -11.72 -8.86 -41.81
C SER A 222 -12.50 -7.86 -40.98
N THR A 223 -13.83 -8.00 -40.99
CA THR A 223 -14.76 -7.18 -40.21
C THR A 223 -15.01 -7.71 -38.80
N THR A 224 -14.42 -8.86 -38.44
CA THR A 224 -14.61 -9.48 -37.12
C THR A 224 -13.63 -8.90 -36.12
N ALA A 225 -14.15 -8.46 -34.97
CA ALA A 225 -13.34 -8.00 -33.86
C ALA A 225 -12.45 -9.12 -33.28
N ASP A 226 -11.41 -8.73 -32.55
CA ASP A 226 -10.65 -9.65 -31.72
C ASP A 226 -11.55 -10.21 -30.61
N PRO A 227 -11.84 -11.52 -30.58
CA PRO A 227 -12.75 -12.11 -29.61
C PRO A 227 -12.19 -12.07 -28.18
N GLU A 228 -10.88 -11.90 -28.02
CA GLU A 228 -10.20 -11.85 -26.74
C GLU A 228 -10.36 -10.49 -26.05
N LEU A 229 -10.79 -9.44 -26.74
CA LEU A 229 -10.97 -8.12 -26.11
C LEU A 229 -12.34 -7.97 -25.46
N ILE A 230 -12.38 -7.22 -24.36
CA ILE A 230 -13.62 -6.79 -23.70
C ILE A 230 -14.37 -5.79 -24.59
N GLY A 231 -13.70 -4.79 -25.16
CA GLY A 231 -14.34 -3.77 -26.02
C GLY A 231 -15.02 -2.63 -25.25
N ALA A 232 -15.80 -1.80 -25.95
CA ALA A 232 -16.47 -0.66 -25.34
C ALA A 232 -17.83 -0.30 -25.96
N PHE A 233 -18.68 0.32 -25.14
CA PHE A 233 -19.88 1.03 -25.57
C PHE A 233 -19.52 2.46 -26.00
N THR A 234 -20.20 2.99 -27.01
CA THR A 234 -20.06 4.39 -27.40
C THR A 234 -21.34 4.92 -28.04
N THR A 235 -21.51 6.24 -28.03
CA THR A 235 -22.49 6.96 -28.85
C THR A 235 -21.82 7.73 -29.99
N ASP A 236 -20.48 7.76 -30.01
CA ASP A 236 -19.68 8.52 -30.96
C ASP A 236 -19.38 7.66 -32.21
N PRO A 237 -19.87 8.05 -33.40
CA PRO A 237 -19.61 7.33 -34.63
C PRO A 237 -18.12 7.32 -35.03
N VAL A 238 -17.33 8.32 -34.64
CA VAL A 238 -15.89 8.37 -34.93
C VAL A 238 -15.18 7.20 -34.24
N ILE A 239 -15.47 6.98 -32.96
CA ILE A 239 -14.90 5.88 -32.18
C ILE A 239 -15.32 4.52 -32.75
N VAL A 240 -16.56 4.39 -33.24
CA VAL A 240 -17.01 3.15 -33.89
C VAL A 240 -16.17 2.83 -35.12
N GLU A 241 -15.91 3.83 -35.96
CA GLU A 241 -15.09 3.65 -37.15
C GLU A 241 -13.65 3.28 -36.79
N GLU A 242 -13.04 3.98 -35.83
CA GLU A 242 -11.69 3.70 -35.35
C GLU A 242 -11.58 2.28 -34.75
N PHE A 243 -12.54 1.88 -33.93
CA PHE A 243 -12.54 0.55 -33.29
C PHE A 243 -12.82 -0.56 -34.30
N PHE A 244 -13.68 -0.29 -35.28
CA PHE A 244 -13.90 -1.20 -36.40
C PHE A 244 -12.61 -1.44 -37.19
N ARG A 245 -11.86 -0.38 -37.51
CA ARG A 245 -10.53 -0.48 -38.14
C ARG A 245 -9.52 -1.21 -37.26
N ALA A 246 -9.51 -0.92 -35.96
CA ALA A 246 -8.61 -1.53 -34.99
C ALA A 246 -8.96 -2.98 -34.63
N ARG A 247 -10.14 -3.45 -35.05
CA ARG A 247 -10.74 -4.74 -34.68
C ARG A 247 -10.99 -4.87 -33.18
N ILE A 248 -11.29 -3.75 -32.51
CA ILE A 248 -11.76 -3.74 -31.11
C ILE A 248 -13.29 -3.92 -31.13
N PRO A 249 -13.86 -4.82 -30.31
CA PRO A 249 -15.32 -4.96 -30.21
C PRO A 249 -15.95 -3.63 -29.79
N VAL A 250 -16.94 -3.17 -30.55
CA VAL A 250 -17.63 -1.90 -30.26
C VAL A 250 -19.14 -2.06 -30.33
N TRP A 251 -19.83 -1.43 -29.39
CA TRP A 251 -21.29 -1.39 -29.33
C TRP A 251 -21.75 0.06 -29.39
N LEU A 252 -22.46 0.41 -30.46
CA LEU A 252 -23.00 1.74 -30.70
C LEU A 252 -24.41 1.83 -30.14
N LEU A 253 -24.62 2.75 -29.20
CA LEU A 253 -25.94 3.12 -28.71
C LEU A 253 -26.54 4.20 -29.62
N LEU A 254 -27.71 3.91 -30.17
CA LEU A 254 -28.46 4.79 -31.06
C LEU A 254 -29.82 5.11 -30.46
N LYS A 255 -30.30 6.32 -30.69
CA LYS A 255 -31.70 6.64 -30.44
C LYS A 255 -32.61 5.83 -31.36
N LEU A 256 -33.78 5.46 -30.86
CA LEU A 256 -34.74 4.60 -31.57
C LEU A 256 -35.22 5.21 -32.89
N ASP A 257 -35.22 6.54 -32.99
CA ASP A 257 -35.53 7.29 -34.22
C ASP A 257 -34.54 7.03 -35.37
N ARG A 258 -33.37 6.47 -35.09
CA ARG A 258 -32.38 6.07 -36.09
C ARG A 258 -32.66 4.71 -36.71
N LEU A 259 -33.48 3.87 -36.09
CA LEU A 259 -33.79 2.52 -36.58
C LEU A 259 -34.19 2.48 -38.06
N PRO A 260 -35.04 3.38 -38.61
CA PRO A 260 -35.39 3.36 -40.03
C PRO A 260 -34.17 3.46 -40.96
N TYR A 261 -33.06 4.02 -40.50
CA TYR A 261 -31.83 4.23 -41.26
C TYR A 261 -30.77 3.17 -41.00
N THR A 262 -30.87 2.42 -39.91
CA THR A 262 -29.87 1.44 -39.47
C THR A 262 -30.14 0.05 -40.06
N ARG A 263 -29.11 -0.57 -40.65
CA ARG A 263 -29.13 -1.98 -41.05
C ARG A 263 -28.86 -2.85 -39.83
N ILE A 264 -29.68 -3.87 -39.59
CA ILE A 264 -29.46 -4.89 -38.56
C ILE A 264 -29.68 -6.27 -39.18
N ASP A 265 -28.65 -7.11 -39.16
CA ASP A 265 -28.69 -8.40 -39.83
C ASP A 265 -29.21 -9.53 -38.93
N ALA A 266 -29.01 -9.43 -37.62
CA ALA A 266 -29.54 -10.37 -36.64
C ALA A 266 -29.94 -9.70 -35.33
N HIS A 267 -31.03 -10.17 -34.74
CA HIS A 267 -31.47 -9.76 -33.41
C HIS A 267 -30.92 -10.74 -32.37
N VAL A 268 -30.33 -10.22 -31.29
CA VAL A 268 -29.78 -11.01 -30.19
C VAL A 268 -30.18 -10.36 -28.87
N ILE A 269 -30.48 -11.16 -27.85
CA ILE A 269 -30.75 -10.65 -26.51
C ILE A 269 -29.40 -10.30 -25.85
N PRO A 270 -29.22 -9.08 -25.31
CA PRO A 270 -28.01 -8.72 -24.58
C PRO A 270 -27.78 -9.67 -23.39
N LEU A 271 -26.52 -9.99 -23.12
CA LEU A 271 -26.14 -10.82 -21.98
C LEU A 271 -26.46 -10.09 -20.68
N GLU A 272 -27.19 -10.76 -19.79
CA GLU A 272 -27.56 -10.26 -18.47
C GLU A 272 -26.40 -10.45 -17.48
N PRO A 273 -25.86 -9.39 -16.86
CA PRO A 273 -24.64 -9.51 -16.07
C PRO A 273 -24.77 -10.44 -14.85
N SER A 274 -25.96 -10.55 -14.26
CA SER A 274 -26.22 -11.43 -13.11
C SER A 274 -26.01 -12.92 -13.40
N GLU A 275 -26.01 -13.32 -14.67
CA GLU A 275 -25.76 -14.71 -15.08
C GLU A 275 -24.26 -15.03 -15.20
N TYR A 276 -23.42 -14.00 -15.31
CA TYR A 276 -21.99 -14.14 -15.61
C TYR A 276 -21.07 -13.58 -14.51
N LEU A 277 -21.57 -12.66 -13.68
CA LEU A 277 -20.78 -11.94 -12.68
C LEU A 277 -21.26 -12.24 -11.26
N PRO A 278 -20.35 -12.39 -10.29
CA PRO A 278 -20.72 -12.43 -8.88
C PRO A 278 -21.10 -11.02 -8.41
N LEU A 279 -22.37 -10.82 -8.05
CA LEU A 279 -22.90 -9.53 -7.57
C LEU A 279 -23.18 -9.53 -6.05
N GLU A 280 -22.65 -10.54 -5.35
CA GLU A 280 -22.75 -10.66 -3.91
C GLU A 280 -21.71 -9.78 -3.21
N PRO A 281 -22.01 -9.21 -2.04
CA PRO A 281 -21.04 -8.41 -1.29
C PRO A 281 -19.88 -9.27 -0.76
N PRO A 282 -18.70 -8.66 -0.55
CA PRO A 282 -17.52 -9.34 -0.01
C PRO A 282 -17.73 -9.70 1.46
N LYS A 283 -16.99 -10.73 1.90
CA LYS A 283 -17.01 -11.19 3.30
C LYS A 283 -16.30 -10.25 4.28
N ILE A 284 -15.65 -9.20 3.78
CA ILE A 284 -15.02 -8.15 4.58
C ILE A 284 -15.72 -6.83 4.32
N TRP A 285 -15.74 -5.95 5.32
CA TRP A 285 -16.34 -4.64 5.16
C TRP A 285 -15.41 -3.76 4.31
N LEU A 286 -15.89 -3.37 3.13
CA LEU A 286 -15.23 -2.43 2.23
C LEU A 286 -16.20 -1.30 1.92
N ARG A 287 -15.70 -0.07 1.96
CA ARG A 287 -16.50 1.11 1.62
C ARG A 287 -16.80 1.15 0.13
N SER A 288 -17.88 1.85 -0.22
CA SER A 288 -18.11 2.29 -1.58
C SER A 288 -16.92 3.11 -2.08
N VAL A 289 -16.47 2.81 -3.30
CA VAL A 289 -15.31 3.46 -3.92
C VAL A 289 -15.75 4.68 -4.73
N PHE A 290 -16.93 4.63 -5.35
CA PHE A 290 -17.47 5.72 -6.15
C PHE A 290 -19.00 5.66 -6.19
N ILE A 291 -19.64 6.83 -6.27
CA ILE A 291 -21.09 6.95 -6.51
C ILE A 291 -21.27 7.93 -7.67
N GLY A 292 -21.90 7.48 -8.75
CA GLY A 292 -22.16 8.33 -9.90
C GLY A 292 -22.69 7.58 -11.11
N ALA A 293 -22.58 8.21 -12.27
CA ALA A 293 -23.02 7.62 -13.53
C ALA A 293 -21.95 6.65 -14.09
N SER A 294 -22.38 5.68 -14.88
CA SER A 294 -21.47 4.66 -15.44
C SER A 294 -20.51 5.20 -16.50
N ASP A 295 -20.82 6.33 -17.12
CA ASP A 295 -20.01 7.00 -18.15
C ASP A 295 -19.05 8.06 -17.55
N GLN A 296 -19.09 8.28 -16.23
CA GLN A 296 -18.15 9.17 -15.55
C GLN A 296 -16.76 8.54 -15.43
N THR A 297 -15.77 9.21 -16.03
CA THR A 297 -14.37 8.75 -16.06
C THR A 297 -13.69 8.80 -14.69
N GLU A 298 -14.22 9.61 -13.77
CA GLU A 298 -13.76 9.77 -12.39
C GLU A 298 -13.76 8.46 -11.62
N LYS A 299 -14.64 7.51 -11.98
CA LYS A 299 -14.69 6.19 -11.35
C LYS A 299 -13.37 5.42 -11.50
N TYR A 300 -12.70 5.51 -12.65
CA TYR A 300 -11.43 4.81 -12.87
C TYR A 300 -10.30 5.40 -12.05
N LYS A 301 -10.31 6.73 -11.85
CA LYS A 301 -9.41 7.38 -10.90
C LYS A 301 -9.68 6.91 -9.46
N ALA A 302 -10.95 6.77 -9.09
CA ALA A 302 -11.32 6.25 -7.77
C ALA A 302 -10.88 4.78 -7.58
N PHE A 303 -11.02 3.93 -8.61
CA PHE A 303 -10.53 2.55 -8.58
C PHE A 303 -9.01 2.49 -8.39
N ARG A 304 -8.24 3.24 -9.18
CA ARG A 304 -6.78 3.33 -9.01
C ARG A 304 -6.39 3.87 -7.65
N LEU A 305 -7.09 4.89 -7.16
CA LEU A 305 -6.86 5.45 -5.83
C LEU A 305 -7.12 4.42 -4.73
N PHE A 306 -8.15 3.58 -4.87
CA PHE A 306 -8.36 2.46 -3.96
C PHE A 306 -7.21 1.45 -4.05
N THR A 307 -6.79 1.05 -5.27
CA THR A 307 -5.65 0.15 -5.49
C THR A 307 -4.40 0.63 -4.78
N HIS A 308 -4.06 1.91 -4.89
CA HIS A 308 -2.91 2.50 -4.20
C HIS A 308 -3.11 2.58 -2.67
N ASN A 309 -4.33 2.84 -2.20
CA ASN A 309 -4.58 3.11 -0.77
C ASN A 309 -5.02 1.90 0.06
N HIS A 310 -5.40 0.76 -0.53
CA HIS A 310 -5.96 -0.35 0.27
C HIS A 310 -4.93 -1.00 1.21
N LEU A 311 -3.64 -0.92 0.86
CA LEU A 311 -2.49 -1.27 1.68
C LEU A 311 -1.84 -0.05 2.34
N ARG A 312 -2.39 1.16 2.15
CA ARG A 312 -1.86 2.34 2.81
C ARG A 312 -2.01 2.14 4.30
N LEU A 313 -0.90 2.39 4.98
CA LEU A 313 -0.81 2.29 6.42
C LEU A 313 -1.81 3.28 7.03
N PRO A 314 -2.69 2.84 7.94
CA PRO A 314 -3.40 3.78 8.78
C PRO A 314 -2.34 4.59 9.53
N ASN A 315 -2.57 5.87 9.74
CA ASN A 315 -1.68 6.66 10.58
C ASN A 315 -2.07 6.42 12.05
N PRO A 316 -1.37 5.55 12.81
CA PRO A 316 -1.75 5.27 14.19
C PRO A 316 -1.47 6.46 15.13
N PHE A 317 -0.82 7.51 14.62
CA PHE A 317 -0.54 8.75 15.33
C PHE A 317 -1.51 9.88 14.96
N ALA A 318 -2.52 9.61 14.13
CA ALA A 318 -3.55 10.57 13.77
C ALA A 318 -4.35 10.99 15.00
N LEU A 319 -4.45 12.30 15.21
CA LEU A 319 -5.27 12.90 16.27
C LEU A 319 -6.68 13.11 15.70
N THR A 320 -7.53 12.09 15.67
CA THR A 320 -8.94 12.27 15.27
C THR A 320 -9.67 13.12 16.31
N SER A 321 -10.26 14.24 15.86
CA SER A 321 -11.10 15.08 16.71
C SER A 321 -12.46 14.41 16.92
N GLY A 322 -12.70 13.82 18.09
CA GLY A 322 -14.02 13.38 18.53
C GLY A 322 -14.16 11.90 18.90
N GLU A 323 -13.21 11.03 18.52
CA GLU A 323 -13.17 9.65 18.99
C GLU A 323 -12.20 9.53 20.17
N VAL A 324 -12.68 9.93 21.35
CA VAL A 324 -12.04 9.51 22.59
C VAL A 324 -12.31 8.01 22.73
N HIS A 325 -11.44 7.18 22.16
CA HIS A 325 -11.36 5.78 22.56
C HIS A 325 -10.85 5.76 24.00
N SER A 326 -11.79 5.84 24.95
CA SER A 326 -11.54 5.81 26.38
C SER A 326 -11.12 4.42 26.83
N ASN A 327 -9.93 3.97 26.41
CA ASN A 327 -9.27 2.82 27.01
C ASN A 327 -8.25 3.34 28.03
N PRO A 328 -8.43 3.05 29.33
CA PRO A 328 -7.49 3.51 30.34
C PRO A 328 -6.11 2.88 30.12
N PRO A 329 -5.00 3.59 30.39
CA PRO A 329 -3.64 3.10 30.18
C PRO A 329 -3.38 1.74 30.88
N LEU A 330 -2.51 0.92 30.28
CA LEU A 330 -2.05 -0.33 30.86
C LEU A 330 -1.38 -0.05 32.22
N PRO A 331 -1.72 -0.78 33.31
CA PRO A 331 -1.13 -0.52 34.63
C PRO A 331 0.39 -0.70 34.61
N GLU A 332 1.15 0.33 34.98
CA GLU A 332 2.62 0.27 35.05
C GLU A 332 3.09 -0.87 35.98
N PRO A 333 4.17 -1.59 35.64
CA PRO A 333 4.79 -2.57 36.53
C PRO A 333 5.36 -1.91 37.80
N GLU A 334 5.31 -2.62 38.94
CA GLU A 334 6.02 -2.20 40.16
C GLU A 334 7.54 -2.23 39.88
N PRO A 335 8.33 -1.30 40.45
CA PRO A 335 9.77 -1.24 40.19
C PRO A 335 10.46 -2.52 40.68
N SER A 336 10.90 -3.36 39.74
CA SER A 336 11.84 -4.44 40.01
C SER A 336 13.21 -3.82 40.34
N THR A 337 13.95 -4.45 41.25
CA THR A 337 15.31 -4.08 41.72
C THR A 337 16.40 -4.17 40.64
N SER A 338 16.01 -4.28 39.37
CA SER A 338 16.87 -4.13 38.20
C SER A 338 17.24 -2.66 38.04
N THR A 339 18.52 -2.36 37.85
CA THR A 339 19.05 -1.02 37.58
C THR A 339 18.15 -0.31 36.59
N ARG A 340 17.49 0.75 37.06
CA ARG A 340 16.44 1.49 36.35
C ARG A 340 17.07 2.22 35.16
N SER A 341 17.21 1.57 34.02
CA SER A 341 17.42 2.27 32.75
C SER A 341 16.11 2.94 32.37
N LYS A 342 15.97 4.22 32.76
CA LYS A 342 15.07 5.13 32.05
C LYS A 342 15.75 5.43 30.71
N PRO A 343 15.07 5.32 29.57
CA PRO A 343 15.67 5.70 28.28
C PRO A 343 16.07 7.19 28.22
N TYR A 344 15.59 8.00 29.17
CA TYR A 344 16.05 9.36 29.42
C TYR A 344 16.25 9.57 30.93
N ASP A 345 17.49 9.78 31.35
CA ASP A 345 17.75 10.38 32.65
C ASP A 345 17.45 11.88 32.57
N THR A 346 16.23 12.28 32.91
CA THR A 346 16.06 13.60 33.51
C THR A 346 16.68 13.52 34.91
N PRO A 347 17.74 14.30 35.23
CA PRO A 347 18.36 14.32 36.55
C PRO A 347 17.46 15.07 37.51
N ASN A 348 16.36 14.44 37.89
CA ASN A 348 15.60 14.80 39.08
C ASN A 348 14.70 13.64 39.46
N GLN A 349 15.20 12.79 40.37
CA GLN A 349 14.38 12.22 41.43
C GLN A 349 15.26 11.66 42.57
N ARG A 350 15.24 12.41 43.67
CA ARG A 350 15.54 12.04 45.07
C ARG A 350 17.00 11.70 45.42
N ARG A 351 17.82 12.75 45.59
CA ARG A 351 18.83 12.81 46.65
C ARG A 351 18.39 13.81 47.73
N PRO A 352 18.73 13.61 49.01
CA PRO A 352 18.41 14.57 50.07
C PRO A 352 19.08 15.92 49.78
N LYS A 353 18.36 17.00 50.04
CA LYS A 353 18.73 18.40 49.75
C LYS A 353 20.11 18.76 50.32
N GLN A 354 21.00 19.27 49.48
CA GLN A 354 21.92 20.34 49.86
C GLN A 354 21.63 21.57 48.99
N PRO A 355 21.68 22.79 49.54
CA PRO A 355 21.32 23.99 48.81
C PRO A 355 22.54 24.56 48.08
N SER A 356 22.53 24.58 46.75
CA SER A 356 23.38 25.51 46.01
C SER A 356 22.78 25.90 44.65
N GLN A 357 22.51 27.20 44.58
CA GLN A 357 22.60 28.12 43.45
C GLN A 357 21.84 27.81 42.14
N SER A 358 20.92 28.73 41.87
CA SER A 358 20.22 29.00 40.63
C SER A 358 21.13 29.04 39.40
N GLY A 359 21.02 27.98 38.60
CA GLY A 359 21.36 27.97 37.19
C GLY A 359 20.53 26.85 36.56
N GLN A 360 19.53 27.19 35.76
CA GLN A 360 18.83 26.20 34.94
C GLN A 360 19.87 25.59 34.00
N ARG A 361 20.36 24.39 34.31
CA ARG A 361 21.06 23.57 33.31
C ARG A 361 20.02 23.18 32.28
N GLU A 362 20.09 23.78 31.09
CA GLU A 362 19.42 23.24 29.91
C GLU A 362 19.89 21.81 29.73
N LEU A 363 18.96 20.87 29.84
CA LEU A 363 19.23 19.45 29.64
C LEU A 363 18.98 19.16 28.17
N PHE A 364 19.92 18.46 27.53
CA PHE A 364 19.76 17.99 26.16
C PHE A 364 19.27 16.54 26.14
N LEU A 365 18.72 16.10 25.01
CA LEU A 365 18.35 14.70 24.82
C LEU A 365 19.61 13.81 24.75
N SER A 366 19.44 12.51 24.97
CA SER A 366 20.54 11.53 24.95
C SER A 366 20.19 10.34 24.08
N VAL A 367 21.18 9.83 23.34
CA VAL A 367 21.06 8.59 22.55
C VAL A 367 21.66 7.43 23.33
N ILE A 368 20.94 6.31 23.42
CA ILE A 368 21.44 5.10 24.08
C ILE A 368 22.48 4.42 23.21
N VAL A 369 23.61 4.04 23.83
CA VAL A 369 24.70 3.28 23.22
C VAL A 369 24.86 1.95 23.94
N HIS A 370 24.90 0.85 23.19
CA HIS A 370 25.09 -0.50 23.74
C HIS A 370 25.74 -1.43 22.69
N PRO A 371 26.60 -2.40 23.04
CA PRO A 371 27.29 -3.26 22.06
C PRO A 371 26.37 -4.10 21.14
N LEU A 372 25.18 -4.46 21.63
CA LEU A 372 24.15 -5.19 20.86
C LEU A 372 23.15 -4.26 20.15
N LEU A 373 23.27 -2.95 20.35
CA LEU A 373 22.46 -1.95 19.66
C LEU A 373 23.30 -1.39 18.50
N PRO A 374 22.83 -1.48 17.25
CA PRO A 374 23.56 -0.95 16.10
C PRO A 374 23.92 0.54 16.30
N PRO A 375 25.13 0.99 15.91
CA PRO A 375 25.53 2.39 16.10
C PRO A 375 24.60 3.34 15.35
N ALA A 376 24.23 4.45 15.99
CA ALA A 376 23.50 5.52 15.32
C ALA A 376 24.38 6.21 14.28
N ILE A 377 23.76 6.75 13.22
CA ILE A 377 24.50 7.60 12.27
C ILE A 377 25.04 8.82 13.05
N PRO A 378 26.35 9.12 13.01
CA PRO A 378 26.94 10.17 13.85
C PRO A 378 26.28 11.55 13.70
N LEU A 379 25.89 11.92 12.47
CA LEU A 379 25.21 13.18 12.19
C LEU A 379 23.85 13.28 12.90
N TRP A 380 23.06 12.20 12.86
CA TRP A 380 21.74 12.15 13.50
C TRP A 380 21.85 12.04 15.02
N GLN A 381 22.86 11.33 15.53
CA GLN A 381 23.15 11.28 16.96
C GLN A 381 23.48 12.67 17.50
N ALA A 382 24.39 13.39 16.84
CA ALA A 382 24.75 14.75 17.22
C ALA A 382 23.55 15.71 17.20
N ALA A 383 22.63 15.53 16.25
CA ALA A 383 21.40 16.31 16.17
C ALA A 383 20.49 16.11 17.39
N VAL A 384 20.26 14.85 17.79
CA VAL A 384 19.47 14.53 19.00
C VAL A 384 20.16 15.08 20.25
N GLU A 385 21.46 14.88 20.39
CA GLU A 385 22.24 15.34 21.55
C GLU A 385 22.37 16.88 21.65
N SER A 386 22.08 17.59 20.56
CA SER A 386 22.01 19.07 20.55
C SER A 386 20.60 19.61 20.77
N THR A 387 19.59 18.74 20.81
CA THR A 387 18.18 19.13 20.97
C THR A 387 17.85 19.35 22.45
N SER A 388 17.30 20.52 22.78
CA SER A 388 16.88 20.85 24.15
C SER A 388 15.70 19.99 24.59
N SER A 389 15.80 19.41 25.79
CA SER A 389 14.75 18.60 26.43
C SER A 389 13.71 19.45 27.20
N ASP A 390 13.67 20.77 26.96
CA ASP A 390 12.70 21.66 27.59
C ASP A 390 11.28 21.42 27.07
N ARG A 391 10.46 20.79 27.91
CA ARG A 391 9.05 20.50 27.63
C ARG A 391 8.17 21.74 27.47
N SER A 392 8.63 22.93 27.87
CA SER A 392 7.89 24.18 27.66
C SER A 392 7.70 24.51 26.18
N ARG A 393 8.62 24.00 25.34
CA ARG A 393 8.63 24.18 23.88
C ARG A 393 7.63 23.29 23.15
N CYS A 394 7.16 22.23 23.81
CA CYS A 394 6.28 21.25 23.20
C CYS A 394 4.88 21.82 22.95
N TYR A 395 4.33 21.48 21.79
CA TYR A 395 2.96 21.83 21.41
C TYR A 395 1.92 21.07 22.26
N PRO A 396 0.64 21.52 22.30
CA PRO A 396 -0.42 20.86 23.06
C PRO A 396 -0.56 19.36 22.76
N GLU A 397 -0.34 18.96 21.51
CA GLU A 397 -0.39 17.59 20.99
C GLU A 397 0.61 16.66 21.70
N ALA A 398 1.77 17.19 22.10
CA ALA A 398 2.79 16.45 22.84
C ALA A 398 2.34 16.06 24.26
N ARG A 399 1.29 16.70 24.79
CA ARG A 399 0.76 16.43 26.13
C ARG A 399 -0.25 15.28 26.16
N ILE A 400 -0.67 14.79 25.01
CA ILE A 400 -1.59 13.65 24.87
C ILE A 400 -0.77 12.37 24.97
N ALA A 401 -0.61 11.85 26.19
CA ALA A 401 0.24 10.67 26.46
C ALA A 401 -0.13 9.44 25.61
N GLU A 402 -1.42 9.25 25.35
CA GLU A 402 -1.98 8.16 24.54
C GLU A 402 -1.63 8.30 23.04
N ALA A 403 -1.38 9.52 22.56
CA ALA A 403 -1.05 9.80 21.16
C ALA A 403 0.46 9.82 20.88
N ASN A 404 1.31 9.67 21.90
CA ASN A 404 2.77 9.82 21.80
C ASN A 404 3.54 8.54 22.17
N GLY A 405 2.84 7.40 22.19
CA GLY A 405 3.42 6.09 22.41
C GLY A 405 4.24 5.57 21.22
N TYR A 406 4.36 4.25 21.14
CA TYR A 406 5.11 3.56 20.11
C TYR A 406 4.24 2.51 19.43
N ILE A 407 4.38 2.41 18.11
CA ILE A 407 3.74 1.39 17.27
C ILE A 407 4.45 0.03 17.36
N PHE A 408 5.76 0.04 17.58
CA PHE A 408 6.57 -1.14 17.86
C PHE A 408 7.37 -0.95 19.17
N PRO A 409 7.89 -2.02 19.79
CA PRO A 409 8.75 -1.87 20.95
C PRO A 409 9.97 -0.98 20.64
N HIS A 410 10.43 -0.20 21.62
CA HIS A 410 11.65 0.56 21.46
C HIS A 410 12.87 -0.40 21.49
N PRO A 411 13.90 -0.21 20.63
CA PRO A 411 15.08 -1.08 20.55
C PRO A 411 15.81 -1.36 21.88
N ASP A 412 15.79 -0.38 22.80
CA ASP A 412 16.42 -0.50 24.13
C ASP A 412 15.85 -1.62 25.01
N ILE A 413 14.62 -2.06 24.77
CA ILE A 413 13.97 -3.11 25.56
C ILE A 413 14.74 -4.43 25.43
N PHE A 414 15.32 -4.69 24.26
CA PHE A 414 16.03 -5.94 23.96
C PHE A 414 17.47 -5.93 24.46
N VAL A 415 18.07 -4.74 24.61
CA VAL A 415 19.47 -4.61 25.03
C VAL A 415 19.64 -4.26 26.51
N GLY A 416 18.58 -3.75 27.17
CA GLY A 416 18.63 -3.37 28.57
C GLY A 416 18.58 -4.53 29.57
N VAL A 417 18.40 -5.77 29.10
CA VAL A 417 18.28 -6.96 29.95
C VAL A 417 19.63 -7.63 30.12
N GLN A 418 20.12 -7.67 31.37
CA GLN A 418 21.42 -8.27 31.71
C GLN A 418 21.43 -9.81 31.65
N ASP A 419 20.26 -10.44 31.78
CA ASP A 419 20.10 -11.90 31.76
C ASP A 419 19.88 -12.37 30.32
N GLU A 420 20.87 -13.07 29.76
CA GLU A 420 20.86 -13.54 28.38
C GLU A 420 19.65 -14.41 28.04
N ARG A 421 19.20 -15.27 28.98
CA ARG A 421 18.03 -16.13 28.74
C ARG A 421 16.77 -15.29 28.57
N LYS A 422 16.61 -14.27 29.41
CA LYS A 422 15.48 -13.33 29.30
C LYS A 422 15.57 -12.47 28.04
N ALA A 423 16.76 -12.07 27.62
CA ALA A 423 16.96 -11.34 26.37
C ALA A 423 16.52 -12.18 25.16
N LEU A 424 16.90 -13.47 25.12
CA LEU A 424 16.46 -14.42 24.10
C LEU A 424 14.95 -14.68 24.14
N GLU A 425 14.32 -14.74 25.33
CA GLU A 425 12.86 -14.83 25.45
C GLU A 425 12.15 -13.61 24.84
N LEU A 426 12.68 -12.40 25.04
CA LEU A 426 12.13 -11.18 24.42
C LEU A 426 12.29 -11.21 22.90
N ILE A 427 13.47 -11.62 22.40
CA ILE A 427 13.71 -11.78 20.95
C ILE A 427 12.75 -12.81 20.36
N LYS A 428 12.58 -13.96 21.02
CA LYS A 428 11.60 -14.98 20.62
C LYS A 428 10.20 -14.38 20.50
N ALA A 429 9.77 -13.65 21.53
CA ALA A 429 8.46 -13.02 21.55
C ALA A 429 8.28 -12.02 20.40
N TRP A 430 9.31 -11.22 20.12
CA TRP A 430 9.31 -10.30 19.00
C TRP A 430 9.26 -11.01 17.64
N LEU A 431 10.09 -12.03 17.42
CA LEU A 431 10.12 -12.75 16.14
C LEU A 431 8.78 -13.43 15.82
N CYS A 432 8.06 -13.91 16.84
CA CYS A 432 6.74 -14.47 16.65
C CYS A 432 5.65 -13.40 16.45
N LEU A 433 5.75 -12.26 17.14
CA LEU A 433 4.74 -11.19 17.11
C LEU A 433 4.90 -10.24 15.92
N CYS A 434 6.12 -9.98 15.46
CA CYS A 434 6.44 -8.98 14.44
C CYS A 434 5.66 -9.20 13.14
N PRO A 435 5.64 -10.40 12.51
CA PRO A 435 4.89 -10.62 11.27
C PRO A 435 3.39 -10.32 11.42
N LEU A 436 2.83 -10.59 12.61
CA LEU A 436 1.43 -10.30 12.92
C LEU A 436 1.18 -8.80 12.99
N LEU A 437 2.04 -8.06 13.71
CA LEU A 437 1.93 -6.61 13.82
C LEU A 437 2.14 -5.90 12.48
N LEU A 438 3.11 -6.35 11.66
CA LEU A 438 3.35 -5.79 10.32
C LEU A 438 2.12 -5.96 9.41
N ALA A 439 1.45 -7.10 9.48
CA ALA A 439 0.19 -7.32 8.75
C ALA A 439 -0.95 -6.45 9.29
N CYS A 440 -1.04 -6.24 10.61
CA CYS A 440 -2.05 -5.36 11.22
C CYS A 440 -1.88 -3.93 10.71
N VAL A 441 -0.66 -3.38 10.80
CA VAL A 441 -0.41 -1.99 10.36
C VAL A 441 -0.51 -1.83 8.85
N SER A 442 -0.47 -2.91 8.08
CA SER A 442 -0.74 -2.89 6.62
C SER A 442 -2.23 -2.96 6.28
N CYS A 443 -3.10 -3.15 7.27
CA CYS A 443 -4.54 -3.22 7.10
C CYS A 443 -5.18 -1.85 7.35
N SER A 444 -5.86 -1.29 6.34
CA SER A 444 -6.55 0.00 6.44
C SER A 444 -7.68 0.05 7.48
N SER A 445 -8.24 -1.11 7.86
CA SER A 445 -9.25 -1.22 8.93
C SER A 445 -8.64 -1.27 10.34
N TYR A 446 -7.31 -1.33 10.46
CA TYR A 446 -6.64 -1.41 11.74
C TYR A 446 -6.49 -0.02 12.37
N SER A 447 -7.11 0.18 13.53
CA SER A 447 -6.90 1.36 14.37
C SER A 447 -6.01 0.97 15.55
N ALA A 448 -4.69 0.96 15.34
CA ALA A 448 -3.74 0.67 16.39
C ALA A 448 -3.77 1.76 17.47
N GLN A 449 -3.93 1.39 18.74
CA GLN A 449 -3.63 2.31 19.84
C GLN A 449 -2.11 2.31 20.08
N LEU A 450 -1.52 3.51 20.20
CA LEU A 450 -0.10 3.62 20.52
C LEU A 450 0.17 3.15 21.94
N ILE A 451 1.25 2.39 22.10
CA ILE A 451 1.56 1.76 23.37
C ILE A 451 2.71 2.51 24.06
N ALA A 452 2.55 2.81 25.34
CA ALA A 452 3.62 3.37 26.14
C ALA A 452 4.82 2.40 26.26
N HIS A 453 6.04 2.93 26.37
CA HIS A 453 7.28 2.14 26.43
C HIS A 453 7.24 0.96 27.43
N GLN A 454 6.74 1.18 28.65
CA GLN A 454 6.69 0.13 29.69
C GLN A 454 5.64 -0.94 29.39
N SER A 455 4.59 -0.61 28.64
CA SER A 455 3.52 -1.53 28.28
C SER A 455 3.98 -2.57 27.25
N TRP A 456 4.94 -2.23 26.38
CA TRP A 456 5.57 -3.20 25.47
C TRP A 456 6.26 -4.34 26.21
N ARG A 457 6.86 -4.07 27.37
CA ARG A 457 7.45 -5.14 28.21
C ARG A 457 6.40 -6.13 28.71
N VAL A 458 5.16 -5.69 28.94
CA VAL A 458 4.07 -6.57 29.36
C VAL A 458 3.65 -7.49 28.20
N ILE A 459 3.51 -6.91 27.00
CA ILE A 459 3.12 -7.64 25.78
C ILE A 459 4.18 -8.71 25.43
N LEU A 460 5.45 -8.35 25.41
CA LEU A 460 6.54 -9.29 25.10
C LEU A 460 6.71 -10.40 26.16
N ASN A 461 6.18 -10.21 27.38
CA ASN A 461 6.21 -11.21 28.45
C ASN A 461 4.86 -11.93 28.64
N LEU A 462 3.90 -11.80 27.71
CA LEU A 462 2.53 -12.31 27.89
C LEU A 462 2.49 -13.82 28.16
N ASP A 463 3.23 -14.63 27.39
CA ASP A 463 3.27 -16.08 27.57
C ASP A 463 3.82 -16.52 28.93
N ARG A 464 4.82 -15.78 29.42
CA ARG A 464 5.36 -16.02 30.76
C ARG A 464 4.33 -15.72 31.83
N LEU A 465 3.54 -14.65 31.65
CA LEU A 465 2.42 -14.33 32.54
C LEU A 465 1.34 -15.43 32.49
N ILE A 466 1.04 -15.98 31.30
CA ILE A 466 0.09 -17.07 31.12
C ILE A 466 0.56 -18.33 31.87
N LYS A 467 1.81 -18.77 31.65
CA LYS A 467 2.38 -19.97 32.30
C LYS A 467 2.43 -19.88 33.83
N ASN A 468 2.73 -18.70 34.37
CA ASN A 468 2.81 -18.50 35.82
C ASN A 468 1.43 -18.50 36.50
N THR A 469 0.36 -18.14 35.78
CA THR A 469 -1.01 -18.21 36.32
C THR A 469 -1.59 -19.62 36.33
N SER A 470 -1.17 -20.50 35.40
CA SER A 470 -1.61 -21.89 35.37
C SER A 470 -0.84 -22.82 36.31
N SER A 471 0.28 -22.36 36.90
CA SER A 471 1.07 -23.10 37.89
C SER A 471 0.74 -22.79 39.35
N GLY A 472 -0.22 -21.89 39.63
CA GLY A 472 -0.67 -21.57 40.99
C GLY A 472 -1.92 -22.37 41.36
N ASP A 473 -1.94 -22.96 42.57
CA ASP A 473 -3.04 -23.79 43.08
C ASP A 473 -4.42 -23.14 42.87
N ALA A 474 -5.32 -23.90 42.25
CA ALA A 474 -6.68 -23.52 41.90
C ALA A 474 -7.64 -23.48 43.11
N SER A 475 -7.24 -22.87 44.21
CA SER A 475 -7.99 -22.84 45.46
C SER A 475 -8.07 -21.44 46.06
N SER A 476 -8.74 -20.50 45.37
CA SER A 476 -9.48 -19.40 46.01
C SER A 476 -10.38 -18.67 45.02
N SER A 477 -11.65 -19.10 44.98
CA SER A 477 -12.77 -18.33 44.43
C SER A 477 -13.04 -17.07 45.26
N ARG A 478 -12.55 -15.92 44.80
CA ARG A 478 -13.22 -14.60 44.93
C ARG A 478 -12.58 -13.63 43.94
N MET A 479 -13.21 -13.47 42.78
CA MET A 479 -12.62 -12.92 41.56
C MET A 479 -12.51 -11.39 41.58
N MET A 480 -11.50 -10.85 42.29
CA MET A 480 -10.82 -9.64 41.80
C MET A 480 -9.75 -10.10 40.83
N LEU A 481 -9.86 -9.73 39.55
CA LEU A 481 -8.75 -9.87 38.60
C LEU A 481 -7.51 -9.24 39.22
N THR A 482 -6.48 -10.06 39.46
CA THR A 482 -5.18 -9.59 39.96
C THR A 482 -4.66 -8.49 39.01
N LYS A 483 -3.79 -7.58 39.50
CA LYS A 483 -3.17 -6.55 38.63
C LYS A 483 -2.52 -7.16 37.38
N ALA A 484 -2.00 -8.38 37.48
CA ALA A 484 -1.45 -9.15 36.35
C ALA A 484 -2.54 -9.63 35.37
N GLY A 485 -3.69 -10.10 35.87
CA GLY A 485 -4.86 -10.46 35.05
C GLY A 485 -5.41 -9.27 34.24
N LYS A 486 -5.52 -8.09 34.86
CA LYS A 486 -5.95 -6.86 34.15
C LYS A 486 -4.96 -6.39 33.08
N ARG A 487 -3.65 -6.57 33.31
CA ARG A 487 -2.59 -6.29 32.33
C ARG A 487 -2.68 -7.23 31.13
N ARG A 488 -2.97 -8.51 31.39
CA ARG A 488 -3.17 -9.54 30.36
C ARG A 488 -4.37 -9.22 29.47
N GLU A 489 -5.54 -8.97 30.05
CA GLU A 489 -6.78 -8.69 29.31
C GLU A 489 -6.61 -7.50 28.36
N LYS A 490 -6.04 -6.39 28.84
CA LYS A 490 -5.76 -5.21 28.02
C LYS A 490 -4.74 -5.45 26.89
N ALA A 491 -3.74 -6.30 27.10
CA ALA A 491 -2.78 -6.67 26.05
C ALA A 491 -3.46 -7.54 24.97
N ILE A 492 -4.41 -8.39 25.38
CA ILE A 492 -5.23 -9.18 24.46
C ILE A 492 -6.17 -8.27 23.66
N ASP A 493 -6.84 -7.32 24.31
CA ASP A 493 -7.71 -6.35 23.66
C ASP A 493 -6.96 -5.52 22.60
N PHE A 494 -5.73 -5.09 22.89
CA PHE A 494 -4.88 -4.41 21.91
C PHE A 494 -4.63 -5.26 20.66
N LEU A 495 -4.28 -6.54 20.86
CA LEU A 495 -4.02 -7.48 19.76
C LEU A 495 -5.30 -7.83 18.97
N GLN A 496 -6.48 -7.68 19.59
CA GLN A 496 -7.79 -7.89 18.95
C GLN A 496 -8.34 -6.66 18.21
N GLY A 497 -7.70 -5.48 18.30
CA GLY A 497 -8.17 -4.19 17.77
C GLY A 497 -8.39 -4.07 16.25
N CYS A 498 -8.44 -5.18 15.53
CA CYS A 498 -8.60 -5.26 14.08
C CYS A 498 -10.06 -5.42 13.64
N ALA A 499 -11.01 -4.67 14.20
CA ALA A 499 -12.44 -4.67 13.81
C ALA A 499 -13.10 -6.07 13.62
N GLY A 500 -12.57 -7.12 14.25
CA GLY A 500 -12.98 -8.51 14.03
C GLY A 500 -12.50 -9.17 12.73
N GLU A 501 -11.74 -8.49 11.87
CA GLU A 501 -11.16 -9.04 10.63
C GLU A 501 -9.97 -9.98 10.89
N LEU A 502 -9.25 -9.77 12.01
CA LEU A 502 -8.05 -10.52 12.36
C LEU A 502 -8.10 -10.97 13.81
N ARG A 503 -7.68 -12.21 14.05
CA ARG A 503 -7.51 -12.77 15.39
C ARG A 503 -6.04 -13.15 15.62
N ILE A 504 -5.37 -12.42 16.51
CA ILE A 504 -4.06 -12.82 17.03
C ILE A 504 -4.29 -13.83 18.17
N ASP A 505 -3.75 -15.04 18.03
CA ASP A 505 -3.75 -16.00 19.14
C ASP A 505 -2.86 -15.47 20.27
N THR A 506 -3.38 -15.53 21.50
CA THR A 506 -2.67 -15.17 22.72
C THR A 506 -1.47 -16.06 23.01
N ASN A 507 -1.38 -17.23 22.38
CA ASN A 507 -0.23 -18.15 22.43
C ASN A 507 0.71 -17.99 21.22
N PHE A 508 1.04 -16.74 20.84
CA PHE A 508 1.83 -16.48 19.64
C PHE A 508 3.25 -17.07 19.69
N ASN A 509 3.84 -17.42 20.84
CA ASN A 509 5.18 -18.04 20.90
C ASN A 509 5.20 -19.57 20.79
N VAL A 510 4.12 -20.18 20.31
CA VAL A 510 4.05 -21.63 20.04
C VAL A 510 4.77 -21.99 18.73
N GLY A 511 4.95 -21.04 17.80
CA GLY A 511 5.67 -21.24 16.55
C GLY A 511 7.21 -21.23 16.68
N PRO A 512 7.93 -21.74 15.67
CA PRO A 512 9.39 -21.63 15.61
C PRO A 512 9.77 -20.15 15.45
N ALA A 513 10.67 -19.67 16.32
CA ALA A 513 11.23 -18.32 16.20
C ALA A 513 12.48 -18.40 15.32
N VAL A 514 12.34 -17.88 14.10
CA VAL A 514 13.37 -17.95 13.06
C VAL A 514 13.63 -16.55 12.55
N TRP A 515 14.91 -16.19 12.44
CA TRP A 515 15.38 -14.98 11.77
C TRP A 515 16.02 -15.38 10.45
N ARG A 516 15.38 -15.07 9.32
CA ARG A 516 15.94 -15.31 7.97
C ARG A 516 16.49 -16.74 7.77
N SER A 517 15.67 -17.73 8.14
CA SER A 517 16.00 -19.17 8.11
C SER A 517 16.99 -19.64 9.18
N ILE A 518 17.39 -18.79 10.13
CA ILE A 518 18.24 -19.13 11.27
C ILE A 518 17.38 -19.27 12.53
N GLU A 519 17.47 -20.42 13.18
CA GLU A 519 16.74 -20.69 14.43
C GLU A 519 17.28 -19.86 15.59
N LEU A 520 16.40 -19.55 16.56
CA LEU A 520 16.72 -18.77 17.77
C LEU A 520 18.00 -19.24 18.49
N GLU A 521 18.22 -20.56 18.57
CA GLU A 521 19.36 -21.18 19.26
C GLU A 521 20.70 -20.90 18.57
N ASN A 522 20.68 -20.61 17.27
CA ASN A 522 21.85 -20.38 16.42
C ASN A 522 22.09 -18.88 16.16
N LEU A 523 21.38 -17.98 16.84
CA LEU A 523 21.57 -16.54 16.65
C LEU A 523 22.88 -16.06 17.27
N THR A 524 23.72 -15.42 16.45
CA THR A 524 24.93 -14.71 16.87
C THR A 524 24.56 -13.29 17.32
N ASP A 525 25.52 -12.59 17.93
CA ASP A 525 25.34 -11.17 18.26
C ASP A 525 25.14 -10.28 17.03
N ASP A 526 25.68 -10.68 15.86
CA ASP A 526 25.39 -10.01 14.58
C ASP A 526 23.91 -10.15 14.22
N HIS A 527 23.34 -11.36 14.29
CA HIS A 527 21.91 -11.56 14.04
C HIS A 527 21.04 -10.79 15.05
N ARG A 528 21.48 -10.65 16.31
CA ARG A 528 20.78 -9.82 17.30
C ARG A 528 20.82 -8.33 16.91
N ARG A 529 21.96 -7.82 16.46
CA ARG A 529 22.09 -6.45 15.94
C ARG A 529 21.19 -6.22 14.73
N GLU A 530 21.12 -7.18 13.82
CA GLU A 530 20.24 -7.16 12.65
C GLU A 530 18.76 -7.02 13.00
N ILE A 531 18.26 -7.83 13.95
CA ILE A 531 16.87 -7.75 14.44
C ILE A 531 16.57 -6.38 15.05
N VAL A 532 17.48 -5.89 15.89
CA VAL A 532 17.31 -4.60 16.57
C VAL A 532 17.46 -3.43 15.59
N TRP A 533 18.25 -3.57 14.52
CA TRP A 533 18.33 -2.62 13.42
C TRP A 533 17.01 -2.53 12.66
N GLU A 534 16.43 -3.66 12.23
CA GLU A 534 15.15 -3.70 11.53
C GLU A 534 14.05 -3.02 12.36
N LEU A 535 14.02 -3.29 13.66
CA LEU A 535 13.09 -2.66 14.59
C LEU A 535 13.30 -1.14 14.71
N ALA A 536 14.56 -0.68 14.75
CA ALA A 536 14.86 0.75 14.80
C ALA A 536 14.45 1.46 13.51
N GLU A 537 14.72 0.84 12.35
CA GLU A 537 14.36 1.34 11.03
C GLU A 537 12.83 1.41 10.86
N LEU A 538 12.10 0.36 11.24
CA LEU A 538 10.63 0.37 11.25
C LEU A 538 10.08 1.51 12.10
N ASN A 539 10.55 1.66 13.34
CA ASN A 539 10.10 2.76 14.19
C ASN A 539 10.43 4.14 13.59
N PHE A 540 11.64 4.35 13.08
CA PHE A 540 12.03 5.60 12.43
C PHE A 540 11.10 5.95 11.27
N ARG A 541 10.81 5.00 10.39
CA ARG A 541 9.91 5.18 9.25
C ARG A 541 8.51 5.63 9.69
N PHE A 542 7.92 4.96 10.67
CA PHE A 542 6.59 5.32 11.18
C PHE A 542 6.60 6.65 11.95
N GLU A 543 7.66 6.94 12.72
CA GLU A 543 7.83 8.21 13.42
C GLU A 543 7.98 9.39 12.44
N LEU A 544 8.66 9.18 11.31
CA LEU A 544 8.79 10.17 10.25
C LEU A 544 7.44 10.50 9.60
N LEU A 545 6.66 9.47 9.23
CA LEU A 545 5.29 9.66 8.71
C LEU A 545 4.38 10.36 9.73
N ALA A 546 4.49 9.98 11.01
CA ALA A 546 3.71 10.56 12.09
C ALA A 546 4.02 12.04 12.30
N LEU A 547 5.30 12.40 12.25
CA LEU A 547 5.74 13.78 12.39
C LEU A 547 5.26 14.63 11.22
N ASP A 548 5.43 14.16 10.00
CA ASP A 548 4.97 14.89 8.81
C ASP A 548 3.46 15.13 8.87
N ALA A 549 2.65 14.14 9.25
CA ALA A 549 1.21 14.31 9.43
C ALA A 549 0.81 15.39 10.47
N ARG A 550 1.67 15.69 11.46
CA ARG A 550 1.42 16.72 12.48
C ARG A 550 2.05 18.07 12.17
N ALA A 551 3.23 18.05 11.55
CA ALA A 551 4.03 19.23 11.30
C ALA A 551 3.67 19.90 9.97
N ALA A 552 3.26 19.12 8.96
CA ALA A 552 2.99 19.59 7.61
C ALA A 552 1.68 20.40 7.53
N THR A 553 1.78 21.61 7.00
CA THR A 553 0.65 22.54 6.82
C THR A 553 -0.28 22.16 5.66
N ASN A 554 0.16 21.28 4.76
CA ASN A 554 -0.59 20.79 3.59
C ASN A 554 -1.26 19.42 3.81
N GLY A 555 -1.24 18.89 5.04
CA GLY A 555 -1.82 17.57 5.35
C GLY A 555 -0.88 16.38 5.13
N GLY A 556 0.40 16.64 4.84
CA GLY A 556 1.46 15.64 4.75
C GLY A 556 1.94 15.35 3.32
N ASN A 557 3.13 14.78 3.22
CA ASN A 557 3.90 14.57 1.99
C ASN A 557 4.30 13.10 1.82
N HIS A 558 3.30 12.21 1.87
CA HIS A 558 3.53 10.76 1.95
C HIS A 558 4.49 10.23 0.86
N ASP A 559 4.26 10.57 -0.40
CA ASP A 559 5.07 10.07 -1.52
C ASP A 559 6.52 10.53 -1.45
N LEU A 560 6.77 11.77 -1.02
CA LEU A 560 8.13 12.29 -0.80
C LEU A 560 8.86 11.51 0.30
N LEU A 561 8.16 11.15 1.38
CA LEU A 561 8.73 10.35 2.48
C LEU A 561 8.95 8.89 2.10
N LEU A 562 8.12 8.33 1.22
CA LEU A 562 8.40 7.02 0.64
C LEU A 562 9.69 7.08 -0.19
N CYS A 563 9.85 8.12 -1.02
CA CYS A 563 11.05 8.27 -1.86
C CYS A 563 12.32 8.54 -1.04
N CYS A 564 12.24 9.08 0.18
CA CYS A 564 13.41 9.29 1.03
C CYS A 564 13.96 8.00 1.66
N LEU A 565 13.32 6.86 1.42
CA LEU A 565 13.73 5.54 1.86
C LEU A 565 14.11 4.67 0.64
N PRO A 566 15.14 3.82 0.74
CA PRO A 566 15.50 2.90 -0.35
C PRO A 566 14.29 2.06 -0.79
N TYR A 567 13.98 2.08 -2.09
CA TYR A 567 12.89 1.33 -2.71
C TYR A 567 11.48 1.68 -2.24
N GLY A 568 11.26 2.80 -1.53
CA GLY A 568 9.98 3.07 -0.87
C GLY A 568 8.75 3.22 -1.78
N LEU A 569 8.92 3.40 -3.10
CA LEU A 569 7.82 3.37 -4.08
C LEU A 569 7.54 1.98 -4.67
N THR A 570 8.43 1.02 -4.47
CA THR A 570 8.41 -0.30 -5.12
C THR A 570 8.40 -1.47 -4.14
N THR A 571 8.63 -1.21 -2.86
CA THR A 571 8.57 -2.20 -1.78
C THR A 571 7.49 -1.80 -0.78
N ALA A 572 6.98 -2.80 -0.05
CA ALA A 572 6.07 -2.56 1.05
C ALA A 572 6.78 -1.71 2.11
N PHE A 573 6.17 -0.64 2.59
CA PHE A 573 6.80 0.27 3.56
C PHE A 573 7.30 -0.44 4.84
N VAL A 574 6.54 -1.45 5.26
CA VAL A 574 6.80 -2.32 6.42
C VAL A 574 7.81 -3.43 6.14
N ALA A 575 8.21 -3.65 4.89
CA ALA A 575 9.24 -4.60 4.51
C ALA A 575 10.59 -3.86 4.43
N VAL A 576 11.46 -4.13 5.39
CA VAL A 576 12.79 -3.55 5.46
C VAL A 576 13.81 -4.59 5.01
N ASP A 577 14.49 -4.35 3.89
CA ASP A 577 15.64 -5.17 3.49
C ASP A 577 16.86 -4.81 4.32
N ILE A 578 17.53 -5.79 4.91
CA ILE A 578 18.72 -5.54 5.71
C ILE A 578 19.91 -5.08 4.87
N GLY A 579 19.97 -5.47 3.61
CA GLY A 579 21.02 -4.99 2.71
C GLY A 579 20.94 -3.47 2.48
N SER A 580 19.78 -2.86 2.77
CA SER A 580 19.61 -1.41 2.74
C SER A 580 20.20 -0.68 3.96
N ALA A 581 20.71 -1.38 4.98
CA ALA A 581 21.10 -0.79 6.26
C ALA A 581 22.18 0.29 6.20
N ASN A 582 23.00 0.28 5.16
CA ASN A 582 24.03 1.27 4.90
C ASN A 582 23.81 2.01 3.58
N HIS A 583 22.55 2.13 3.17
CA HIS A 583 22.08 2.88 1.99
C HIS A 583 21.09 3.97 2.44
N GLY A 584 20.56 4.75 1.48
CA GLY A 584 19.62 5.81 1.80
C GLY A 584 20.26 6.94 2.62
N LEU A 585 19.55 7.40 3.66
CA LEU A 585 20.06 8.39 4.63
C LEU A 585 21.27 7.88 5.43
N GLY A 586 21.51 6.56 5.45
CA GLY A 586 22.63 5.91 6.12
C GLY A 586 23.80 5.55 5.22
N HIS A 587 23.90 6.09 4.00
CA HIS A 587 25.05 5.78 3.17
C HIS A 587 26.32 6.53 3.62
N PRO A 588 27.52 5.92 3.66
CA PRO A 588 28.75 6.60 4.08
C PRO A 588 29.16 7.77 3.16
N THR A 589 28.96 7.62 1.86
CA THR A 589 29.23 8.67 0.85
C THR A 589 28.06 9.63 0.71
N TRP A 590 28.30 10.94 0.83
CA TRP A 590 27.26 11.97 0.73
C TRP A 590 26.52 11.98 -0.61
N ARG A 591 27.20 11.70 -1.73
CA ARG A 591 26.58 11.66 -3.07
C ARG A 591 25.45 10.65 -3.17
N GLN A 592 25.62 9.50 -2.52
CA GLN A 592 24.62 8.44 -2.49
C GLN A 592 23.52 8.72 -1.46
N ARG A 593 23.77 9.55 -0.44
CA ARG A 593 22.73 10.05 0.48
C ARG A 593 21.89 11.16 -0.15
N ALA A 594 22.49 11.94 -1.05
CA ALA A 594 21.92 13.19 -1.54
C ALA A 594 20.50 13.07 -2.11
N PRO A 595 20.15 12.08 -2.96
CA PRO A 595 18.78 11.93 -3.47
C PRO A 595 17.75 11.85 -2.33
N TYR A 596 18.02 11.01 -1.34
CA TYR A 596 17.12 10.77 -0.19
C TYR A 596 17.02 11.98 0.73
N VAL A 597 18.14 12.67 0.98
CA VAL A 597 18.19 13.89 1.79
C VAL A 597 17.42 15.03 1.12
N PHE A 598 17.50 15.16 -0.21
CA PHE A 598 16.73 16.17 -0.95
C PHE A 598 15.22 15.90 -0.93
N LEU A 599 14.81 14.63 -1.02
CA LEU A 599 13.39 14.26 -0.91
C LEU A 599 12.84 14.53 0.49
N LEU A 600 13.63 14.23 1.54
CA LEU A 600 13.29 14.58 2.91
C LEU A 600 13.22 16.11 3.10
N MET A 601 14.16 16.85 2.52
CA MET A 601 14.18 18.32 2.52
C MET A 601 12.91 18.90 1.91
N ASN A 602 12.48 18.39 0.74
CA ASN A 602 11.27 18.82 0.06
C ASN A 602 10.01 18.55 0.90
N ALA A 603 9.93 17.39 1.57
CA ALA A 603 8.82 17.09 2.49
C ALA A 603 8.78 18.07 3.68
N MET A 604 9.94 18.43 4.23
CA MET A 604 10.05 19.34 5.37
C MET A 604 9.66 20.80 5.07
N TRP A 605 9.54 21.22 3.81
CA TRP A 605 9.15 22.60 3.48
C TRP A 605 7.78 22.99 3.97
N SER A 606 6.82 22.05 3.95
CA SER A 606 5.49 22.32 4.46
C SER A 606 5.43 22.27 5.99
N TRP A 607 6.50 21.84 6.67
CA TRP A 607 6.52 21.73 8.12
C TRP A 607 6.55 23.09 8.80
N ARG A 608 5.82 23.20 9.91
CA ARG A 608 5.80 24.42 10.72
C ARG A 608 7.20 24.79 11.19
N ALA A 609 7.54 26.08 11.06
CA ALA A 609 8.84 26.64 11.44
C ALA A 609 10.04 26.04 10.68
N CYS A 610 9.82 25.56 9.45
CA CYS A 610 10.89 25.12 8.56
C CYS A 610 11.96 26.22 8.37
N PRO A 611 13.24 25.96 8.69
CA PRO A 611 14.33 26.93 8.55
C PRO A 611 14.58 27.38 7.11
N ASP A 612 14.96 28.66 6.94
CA ASP A 612 15.29 29.25 5.62
C ASP A 612 16.34 28.46 4.86
N LEU A 613 17.33 27.88 5.55
CA LEU A 613 18.37 27.09 4.92
C LEU A 613 17.79 25.87 4.20
N ILE A 614 16.80 25.19 4.79
CA ILE A 614 16.14 24.03 4.20
C ILE A 614 15.31 24.46 2.97
N GLN A 615 14.75 25.67 2.99
CA GLN A 615 13.92 26.22 1.90
C GLN A 615 14.72 26.69 0.68
N GLN A 616 16.05 26.85 0.79
CA GLN A 616 16.89 27.36 -0.29
C GLN A 616 17.35 26.24 -1.24
N ARG A 617 16.77 26.21 -2.45
CA ARG A 617 17.29 25.41 -3.58
C ARG A 617 18.58 26.05 -4.13
N LYS A 618 19.62 25.25 -4.31
CA LYS A 618 20.86 25.60 -5.01
C LYS A 618 21.04 24.80 -6.29
N THR A 619 21.64 25.41 -7.32
CA THR A 619 22.04 24.73 -8.55
C THR A 619 23.37 24.00 -8.34
N GLY A 620 23.32 22.95 -7.52
CA GLY A 620 24.46 22.10 -7.18
C GLY A 620 25.04 22.38 -5.79
N TYR A 621 25.58 21.33 -5.17
CA TYR A 621 26.20 21.37 -3.84
C TYR A 621 27.64 20.88 -3.88
N THR A 622 28.50 21.56 -3.12
CA THR A 622 29.77 20.96 -2.64
C THR A 622 29.49 20.05 -1.43
N GLU A 623 30.42 19.13 -1.11
CA GLU A 623 30.31 18.25 0.06
C GLU A 623 30.10 19.04 1.37
N ALA A 624 30.88 20.11 1.58
CA ALA A 624 30.77 20.93 2.78
C ALA A 624 29.41 21.65 2.90
N GLU A 625 28.84 22.10 1.79
CA GLU A 625 27.51 22.71 1.76
C GLU A 625 26.41 21.68 2.00
N PHE A 626 26.55 20.49 1.40
CA PHE A 626 25.65 19.38 1.61
C PHE A 626 25.64 18.95 3.09
N ASP A 627 26.80 18.73 3.69
CA ASP A 627 26.91 18.33 5.10
C ASP A 627 26.33 19.40 6.04
N LYS A 628 26.47 20.69 5.70
CA LYS A 628 25.84 21.77 6.46
C LYS A 628 24.31 21.71 6.36
N MET A 629 23.79 21.44 5.16
CA MET A 629 22.35 21.27 4.93
C MET A 629 21.81 20.04 5.68
N GLU A 630 22.46 18.89 5.53
CA GLU A 630 22.07 17.63 6.16
C GLU A 630 22.06 17.73 7.69
N ARG A 631 23.04 18.41 8.28
CA ARG A 631 23.05 18.72 9.72
C ARG A 631 21.83 19.57 10.13
N CYS A 632 21.47 20.57 9.33
CA CYS A 632 20.29 21.40 9.59
C CYS A 632 19.00 20.58 9.51
N ILE A 633 18.89 19.67 8.53
CA ILE A 633 17.75 18.76 8.35
C ILE A 633 17.62 17.82 9.55
N ALA A 634 18.68 17.15 9.97
CA ALA A 634 18.64 16.22 11.11
C ALA A 634 18.31 16.93 12.43
N LEU A 635 18.87 18.13 12.65
CA LEU A 635 18.53 18.96 13.81
C LEU A 635 17.06 19.38 13.79
N PHE A 636 16.58 19.85 12.64
CA PHE A 636 15.19 20.27 12.49
C PHE A 636 14.21 19.09 12.69
N TYR A 637 14.56 17.89 12.20
CA TYR A 637 13.80 16.67 12.48
C TYR A 637 13.73 16.37 13.98
N ALA A 638 14.89 16.29 14.65
CA ALA A 638 14.94 15.92 16.06
C ALA A 638 14.19 16.92 16.95
N ASP A 639 14.35 18.21 16.67
CA ASP A 639 13.69 19.29 17.39
C ASP A 639 12.18 19.31 17.14
N SER A 640 11.75 19.17 15.88
CA SER A 640 10.34 19.10 15.53
C SER A 640 9.67 17.89 16.16
N PHE A 641 10.31 16.72 16.11
CA PHE A 641 9.81 15.51 16.74
C PHE A 641 9.61 15.71 18.24
N PHE A 642 10.61 16.25 18.94
CA PHE A 642 10.49 16.53 20.36
C PHE A 642 9.36 17.53 20.66
N CYS A 643 9.20 18.57 19.85
CA CYS A 643 8.13 19.56 20.02
C CYS A 643 6.72 18.96 19.84
N PHE A 644 6.52 18.02 18.91
CA PHE A 644 5.22 17.41 18.65
C PHE A 644 4.91 16.16 19.48
N PHE A 645 5.91 15.44 19.97
CA PHE A 645 5.73 14.15 20.67
C PHE A 645 6.23 14.16 22.13
N GLY A 646 7.04 15.14 22.54
CA GLY A 646 7.52 15.28 23.93
C GLY A 646 8.54 14.22 24.36
N ARG A 647 9.11 13.47 23.42
CA ARG A 647 10.16 12.46 23.62
C ARG A 647 11.18 12.53 22.48
N ALA A 648 12.36 11.93 22.66
CA ALA A 648 13.32 11.88 21.56
C ALA A 648 12.84 10.90 20.47
N PRO A 649 13.18 11.18 19.19
CA PRO A 649 12.92 10.25 18.11
C PRO A 649 13.85 9.04 18.16
N ILE A 650 13.39 7.94 17.59
CA ILE A 650 14.26 6.87 17.11
C ILE A 650 14.89 7.36 15.79
N ILE A 651 16.22 7.25 15.70
CA ILE A 651 17.00 7.74 14.57
C ILE A 651 17.62 6.57 13.77
N PRO A 652 17.97 6.80 12.50
CA PRO A 652 18.57 5.77 11.67
C PRO A 652 19.92 5.27 12.24
N ARG A 653 20.24 4.00 11.97
CA ARG A 653 21.41 3.29 12.50
C ARG A 653 22.13 2.52 11.38
N HIS A 654 23.41 2.23 11.58
CA HIS A 654 24.22 1.42 10.66
C HIS A 654 24.40 -0.01 11.18
N LEU A 655 24.61 -0.94 10.25
CA LEU A 655 25.16 -2.26 10.58
C LEU A 655 26.65 -2.28 10.27
N SER A 656 27.46 -2.61 11.28
CA SER A 656 28.93 -2.57 11.20
C SER A 656 29.57 -3.82 10.62
N HIS A 657 28.85 -4.95 10.60
CA HIS A 657 29.33 -6.21 10.04
C HIS A 657 29.01 -6.32 8.55
N PHE A 658 29.75 -7.20 7.85
CA PHE A 658 29.50 -7.46 6.44
C PHE A 658 28.19 -8.22 6.27
N LEU A 659 27.27 -7.65 5.48
CA LEU A 659 25.98 -8.23 5.19
C LEU A 659 26.09 -9.15 3.98
N GLN A 660 25.86 -10.45 4.17
CA GLN A 660 25.69 -11.37 3.05
C GLN A 660 24.29 -11.18 2.46
N THR A 661 24.13 -10.19 1.57
CA THR A 661 22.83 -9.85 0.96
C THR A 661 22.95 -9.69 -0.54
N SER A 662 21.87 -10.03 -1.26
CA SER A 662 21.72 -9.79 -2.69
C SER A 662 21.14 -8.39 -2.98
N PHE A 663 21.24 -7.47 -2.03
CA PHE A 663 20.66 -6.14 -2.17
C PHE A 663 21.38 -5.37 -3.27
N VAL A 664 20.62 -4.96 -4.27
CA VAL A 664 21.08 -4.07 -5.33
C VAL A 664 20.68 -2.66 -4.92
N PRO A 665 21.56 -1.65 -4.95
CA PRO A 665 21.17 -0.28 -4.67
C PRO A 665 20.37 0.34 -5.81
N GLU A 666 19.46 1.26 -5.50
CA GLU A 666 18.76 2.05 -6.51
C GLU A 666 19.75 2.88 -7.34
N THR A 667 19.55 2.89 -8.65
CA THR A 667 20.34 3.72 -9.55
C THR A 667 19.73 5.10 -9.64
N HIS A 668 20.40 6.09 -9.06
CA HIS A 668 20.03 7.50 -9.18
C HIS A 668 20.81 8.14 -10.33
N LYS A 669 20.14 8.93 -11.18
CA LYS A 669 20.79 9.61 -12.30
C LYS A 669 21.56 10.83 -11.77
N GLU A 670 22.87 10.70 -11.61
CA GLU A 670 23.75 11.85 -11.36
C GLU A 670 23.88 12.70 -12.63
N LEU A 671 23.54 13.99 -12.56
CA LEU A 671 23.84 14.93 -13.62
C LEU A 671 25.15 15.64 -13.30
N TYR A 672 26.19 15.35 -14.08
CA TYR A 672 27.46 16.06 -13.98
C TYR A 672 27.29 17.47 -14.54
N THR A 673 27.54 18.48 -13.71
CA THR A 673 27.61 19.87 -14.18
C THR A 673 28.97 20.15 -14.82
N GLU A 674 29.05 21.09 -15.76
CA GLU A 674 30.31 21.54 -16.39
C GLU A 674 31.30 22.14 -15.36
N ARG A 675 30.85 22.44 -14.14
CA ARG A 675 31.68 22.92 -13.04
C ARG A 675 32.20 21.74 -12.22
N SER A 676 33.51 21.51 -12.26
CA SER A 676 34.18 20.46 -11.49
C SER A 676 33.90 20.59 -9.99
N GLY A 677 33.40 19.52 -9.35
CA GLY A 677 33.21 19.44 -7.89
C GLY A 677 31.81 19.75 -7.38
N LEU A 678 30.86 20.08 -8.26
CA LEU A 678 29.44 20.24 -7.91
C LEU A 678 28.63 19.03 -8.33
N VAL A 679 27.76 18.53 -7.43
CA VAL A 679 26.76 17.51 -7.74
C VAL A 679 25.41 18.19 -7.90
N PHE A 680 24.73 17.91 -9.01
CA PHE A 680 23.36 18.31 -9.29
C PHE A 680 22.49 17.07 -9.36
N ASP A 681 21.46 17.03 -8.53
CA ASP A 681 20.56 15.88 -8.43
C ASP A 681 19.12 16.30 -8.73
N LEU A 682 18.43 15.54 -9.59
CA LEU A 682 17.06 15.82 -10.00
C LEU A 682 16.06 15.66 -8.85
N ALA A 683 16.38 14.87 -7.82
CA ALA A 683 15.53 14.67 -6.64
C ALA A 683 15.21 16.00 -5.93
N GLN A 684 16.10 17.00 -6.03
CA GLN A 684 15.88 18.34 -5.49
C GLN A 684 14.67 19.05 -6.12
N PHE A 685 14.34 18.73 -7.37
CA PHE A 685 13.24 19.31 -8.14
C PHE A 685 12.09 18.32 -8.32
N TYR A 686 12.12 17.19 -7.61
CA TYR A 686 11.01 16.27 -7.63
C TYR A 686 9.80 16.90 -6.93
N GLU A 687 8.75 17.10 -7.70
CA GLU A 687 7.41 17.46 -7.25
C GLU A 687 6.51 16.26 -7.57
N PRO A 688 5.86 15.66 -6.55
CA PRO A 688 5.06 14.44 -6.70
C PRO A 688 3.83 14.63 -7.58
#